data_AF-A0A2H0AET4-F1
#
_entry.id   AF-A0A2H0AET4-F1
#
_cell.length_a   1.000
_cell.length_b   1.000
_cell.length_c   1.000
_cell.angle_alpha   90.00
_cell.angle_beta   90.00
_cell.angle_gamma   90.00
#
_symmetry.space_group_name_H-M   'P 1'
#
loop_
_entity.id
_entity.type
_entity.pdbx_description
1 polymer ?
#
loop_
_entity_poly.entity_id
_entity_poly.type
_entity_poly.pdbx_seq_one_letter_code
_entity_poly.pdbx_strand_id
1 'polypeptide(L)'
;MREAAVDQVIAIDHLPTLPAVAIEAIRLMEGEPANFDSIADLLKNDQVLTGRILHYANSAFVGFQRKVVSISQAIALLGFSTVRSIVLSISIFDFFAERFARQRAGVVNFWLHSIGVAVAAEILAKKLGFAEPDEAYVAGLLHDMGKFVAFLQQPEKFERVCQELELQAGVGSEQSLPLDLERGILGTTHVELGKRVAEQWGFPESLARVLWLHHQPTVEAILPGNEHLPALIRFADLLCVTHNVGTSYFLAATPHSQDHFHFALENMVLLNRFSAADIEAVMDEVHGRVQEVASVLGIWDEETYRKLVGAANITLGSMSMKAEASMVELVETNRALAATCDMVRQLHAGLPLAEAARIVITAARRAFNVNRCLCMFRHEAVQAFVGQLAEDDGFHEIQVPLHMAEMRRYARQAEVSDIESEAMQCLERTAGGLGKGADLEAGVRTMVSGSKFLAAFFMADTSGRRGRDPILGELILDFQDAVDLRSEGMAVLSRNFESLVLAAGNAIERLLLFEDLTGQAAEMAENSRKMEENQRQLFHAHRLATVGRLAAGAAHEINNPLTIISLNTQILSRTLRKMENVDDLNSRLKVITDQEERISKIIQELMGFARPAEPKFCQVGLAEIVGKVVKVIGDRVPMARIRLDNRIAVDLPLVMVDPLQMEQVFMNLLINANHAMPDGGTITLEAAPRNGFLEVRVADTGQGIDPRNLPKIFDPFFTTKKEGEGTGLGLAVCHSIVEHNGGAMRVTSELGKGTTFYVVLPVDKGSRLRAMKEDLKQQDVVEVPERRSKERYRILVIDDERILNDMLQDGLRGAGFEVDGAYDGVEGIGQLRFKQYHVVLLDIRMPRKDGLEVLRFIKEEFPDIQVIIVTGLASKQEIKDTVKKGAFACLKKPFMFEKVLETINNALAARHGDQ
;
A
#
# COMPACT_ATOMS: atom_id res chain seq x y z
N MET A 1 49.04 -28.10 -35.68
CA MET A 1 48.35 -29.31 -36.18
C MET A 1 46.83 -29.08 -36.20
N ARG A 2 46.34 -28.13 -37.02
CA ARG A 2 44.89 -27.84 -37.15
C ARG A 2 44.41 -27.73 -38.62
N GLU A 3 45.24 -28.16 -39.57
CA GLU A 3 45.00 -28.07 -41.02
C GLU A 3 44.97 -29.43 -41.73
N ALA A 4 44.91 -30.54 -40.97
CA ALA A 4 45.06 -31.90 -41.50
C ALA A 4 43.77 -32.75 -41.47
N ALA A 5 42.60 -32.12 -41.30
CA ALA A 5 41.32 -32.82 -41.05
C ALA A 5 40.14 -32.32 -41.91
N VAL A 6 40.40 -31.62 -43.02
CA VAL A 6 39.34 -31.03 -43.88
C VAL A 6 39.00 -31.91 -45.09
N ASP A 7 39.96 -32.69 -45.62
CA ASP A 7 39.77 -33.47 -46.86
C ASP A 7 39.75 -35.00 -46.62
N GLN A 8 38.75 -35.47 -45.87
CA GLN A 8 38.10 -36.74 -46.21
C GLN A 8 36.74 -36.46 -46.82
N VAL A 9 36.77 -35.74 -47.96
CA VAL A 9 35.60 -35.63 -48.83
C VAL A 9 35.24 -37.04 -49.30
N ILE A 10 34.12 -37.54 -48.78
CA ILE A 10 33.49 -38.78 -49.21
C ILE A 10 33.31 -38.72 -50.73
N ALA A 11 33.92 -39.66 -51.46
CA ALA A 11 33.86 -39.69 -52.92
C ALA A 11 32.44 -40.09 -53.38
N ILE A 12 31.65 -39.09 -53.79
CA ILE A 12 30.27 -39.26 -54.26
C ILE A 12 30.23 -39.73 -55.73
N ASP A 13 31.40 -39.75 -56.39
CA ASP A 13 31.66 -40.26 -57.75
C ASP A 13 31.28 -41.75 -57.96
N HIS A 14 30.95 -42.48 -56.89
CA HIS A 14 30.53 -43.89 -56.93
C HIS A 14 29.07 -44.11 -56.52
N LEU A 15 28.28 -43.05 -56.34
CA LEU A 15 26.83 -43.23 -56.14
C LEU A 15 26.14 -43.71 -57.43
N PRO A 16 25.20 -44.67 -57.32
CA PRO A 16 24.40 -45.08 -58.46
C PRO A 16 23.42 -43.96 -58.84
N THR A 17 23.23 -43.73 -60.14
CA THR A 17 22.22 -42.79 -60.63
C THR A 17 20.80 -43.34 -60.43
N LEU A 18 19.91 -42.55 -59.81
CA LEU A 18 18.61 -42.21 -60.41
C LEU A 18 18.05 -43.07 -61.56
N PRO A 19 16.99 -43.91 -61.43
CA PRO A 19 16.24 -44.35 -62.60
C PRO A 19 15.75 -43.15 -63.42
N ALA A 20 15.85 -43.21 -64.75
CA ALA A 20 15.52 -42.07 -65.61
C ALA A 20 14.08 -41.54 -65.39
N VAL A 21 13.14 -42.44 -65.08
CA VAL A 21 11.74 -42.10 -64.75
C VAL A 21 11.63 -41.26 -63.47
N ALA A 22 12.45 -41.55 -62.45
CA ALA A 22 12.47 -40.77 -61.21
C ALA A 22 13.13 -39.40 -61.41
N ILE A 23 14.23 -39.32 -62.17
CA ILE A 23 14.88 -38.05 -62.51
C ILE A 23 13.91 -37.15 -63.28
N GLU A 24 13.21 -37.67 -64.29
CA GLU A 24 12.24 -36.89 -65.06
C GLU A 24 11.05 -36.43 -64.20
N ALA A 25 10.54 -37.31 -63.32
CA ALA A 25 9.48 -36.96 -62.38
C ALA A 25 9.88 -35.81 -61.42
N ILE A 26 11.17 -35.71 -61.05
CA ILE A 26 11.70 -34.60 -60.23
C ILE A 26 11.91 -33.33 -61.08
N ARG A 27 12.42 -33.43 -62.31
CA ARG A 27 12.60 -32.26 -63.21
C ARG A 27 11.27 -31.54 -63.48
N LEU A 28 10.20 -32.31 -63.67
CA LEU A 28 8.85 -31.80 -63.95
C LEU A 28 8.17 -31.13 -62.73
N MET A 29 8.95 -30.67 -61.75
CA MET A 29 8.52 -29.78 -60.66
C MET A 29 8.61 -28.29 -61.04
N GLU A 30 9.65 -27.85 -61.77
CA GLU A 30 9.99 -26.43 -61.98
C GLU A 30 9.10 -25.65 -62.98
N GLY A 31 7.79 -25.91 -63.01
CA GLY A 31 6.82 -25.07 -63.72
C GLY A 31 6.91 -25.06 -65.25
N GLU A 32 7.77 -25.87 -65.88
CA GLU A 32 7.64 -26.14 -67.32
C GLU A 32 6.25 -26.70 -67.62
N PRO A 33 5.56 -26.24 -68.68
CA PRO A 33 4.17 -26.63 -68.95
C PRO A 33 4.09 -28.14 -69.16
N ALA A 34 3.56 -28.84 -68.15
CA ALA A 34 3.66 -30.28 -67.98
C ALA A 34 3.32 -31.04 -69.26
N ASN A 35 4.35 -31.56 -69.94
CA ASN A 35 4.14 -32.38 -71.11
C ASN A 35 3.72 -33.78 -70.65
N PHE A 36 2.40 -33.97 -70.48
CA PHE A 36 1.79 -35.22 -69.99
C PHE A 36 2.29 -36.47 -70.74
N ASP A 37 2.65 -36.29 -72.02
CA ASP A 37 3.19 -37.36 -72.86
C ASP A 37 4.58 -37.84 -72.39
N SER A 38 5.45 -37.00 -71.82
CA SER A 38 6.82 -37.39 -71.41
C SER A 38 6.82 -38.47 -70.33
N ILE A 39 6.08 -38.28 -69.22
CA ILE A 39 5.95 -39.33 -68.19
C ILE A 39 5.16 -40.52 -68.75
N ALA A 40 4.08 -40.28 -69.51
CA ALA A 40 3.30 -41.38 -70.06
C ALA A 40 4.11 -42.27 -71.02
N ASP A 41 5.02 -41.72 -71.81
CA ASP A 41 5.92 -42.44 -72.72
C ASP A 41 7.04 -43.19 -71.98
N LEU A 42 7.59 -42.60 -70.91
CA LEU A 42 8.51 -43.32 -70.03
C LEU A 42 7.81 -44.52 -69.37
N LEU A 43 6.60 -44.33 -68.85
CA LEU A 43 5.84 -45.40 -68.19
C LEU A 43 5.32 -46.48 -69.16
N LYS A 44 4.96 -46.14 -70.40
CA LYS A 44 4.53 -47.12 -71.44
C LYS A 44 5.53 -48.26 -71.63
N ASN A 45 6.82 -48.01 -71.37
CA ASN A 45 7.89 -48.99 -71.50
C ASN A 45 8.16 -49.79 -70.21
N ASP A 46 7.68 -49.33 -69.05
CA ASP A 46 7.78 -50.04 -67.77
C ASP A 46 6.44 -50.71 -67.40
N GLN A 47 6.33 -52.00 -67.71
CA GLN A 47 5.13 -52.79 -67.44
C GLN A 47 4.88 -53.04 -65.94
N VAL A 48 5.92 -53.03 -65.11
CA VAL A 48 5.80 -53.31 -63.66
C VAL A 48 5.25 -52.08 -62.95
N LEU A 49 5.86 -50.92 -63.21
CA LEU A 49 5.43 -49.64 -62.69
C LEU A 49 4.03 -49.26 -63.19
N THR A 50 3.76 -49.47 -64.48
CA THR A 50 2.40 -49.35 -65.06
C THR A 50 1.39 -50.26 -64.36
N GLY A 51 1.76 -51.52 -64.11
CA GLY A 51 0.90 -52.48 -63.41
C GLY A 51 0.54 -52.03 -62.00
N ARG A 52 1.51 -51.52 -61.23
CA ARG A 52 1.31 -50.98 -59.88
C ARG A 52 0.43 -49.71 -59.87
N ILE A 53 0.65 -48.78 -60.81
CA ILE A 53 -0.18 -47.56 -60.93
C ILE A 53 -1.63 -47.92 -61.31
N LEU A 54 -1.82 -48.85 -62.24
CA LEU A 54 -3.16 -49.32 -62.59
C LEU A 54 -3.81 -50.12 -61.45
N HIS A 55 -3.05 -50.84 -60.64
CA HIS A 55 -3.57 -51.49 -59.45
C HIS A 55 -4.10 -50.46 -58.43
N TYR A 56 -3.34 -49.40 -58.14
CA TYR A 56 -3.76 -48.29 -57.28
C TYR A 56 -5.00 -47.56 -57.84
N ALA A 57 -5.00 -47.23 -59.13
CA ALA A 57 -6.15 -46.57 -59.77
C ALA A 57 -7.45 -47.40 -59.76
N ASN A 58 -7.35 -48.70 -59.46
CA ASN A 58 -8.48 -49.62 -59.29
C ASN A 58 -8.66 -50.08 -57.83
N SER A 59 -8.00 -49.43 -56.86
CA SER A 59 -8.13 -49.75 -55.44
C SER A 59 -9.56 -49.44 -54.94
N ALA A 60 -9.98 -50.13 -53.88
CA ALA A 60 -11.26 -49.84 -53.23
C ALA A 60 -11.30 -48.46 -52.57
N PHE A 61 -10.13 -47.85 -52.30
CA PHE A 61 -10.00 -46.52 -51.72
C PHE A 61 -10.26 -45.42 -52.75
N VAL A 62 -9.65 -45.53 -53.94
CA VAL A 62 -9.86 -44.58 -55.04
C VAL A 62 -11.31 -44.63 -55.57
N GLY A 63 -11.97 -45.79 -55.46
CA GLY A 63 -13.44 -45.88 -55.52
C GLY A 63 -14.09 -45.66 -56.89
N PHE A 64 -13.31 -45.67 -57.99
CA PHE A 64 -13.87 -45.48 -59.33
C PHE A 64 -14.81 -46.62 -59.74
N GLN A 65 -16.03 -46.27 -60.17
CA GLN A 65 -17.06 -47.24 -60.61
C GLN A 65 -16.73 -48.01 -61.90
N ARG A 66 -15.63 -47.67 -62.59
CA ARG A 66 -15.21 -48.32 -63.83
C ARG A 66 -13.72 -48.63 -63.78
N LYS A 67 -13.36 -49.82 -64.26
CA LYS A 67 -11.97 -50.27 -64.28
C LYS A 67 -11.10 -49.34 -65.13
N VAL A 68 -10.02 -48.84 -64.55
CA VAL A 68 -8.97 -48.06 -65.22
C VAL A 68 -8.03 -49.04 -65.92
N VAL A 69 -7.80 -48.85 -67.23
CA VAL A 69 -7.06 -49.82 -68.06
C VAL A 69 -5.87 -49.22 -68.82
N SER A 70 -5.65 -47.90 -68.75
CA SER A 70 -4.49 -47.24 -69.35
C SER A 70 -3.94 -46.12 -68.46
N ILE A 71 -2.65 -45.80 -68.65
CA ILE A 71 -1.94 -44.79 -67.88
C ILE A 71 -2.56 -43.41 -68.11
N SER A 72 -2.90 -43.06 -69.35
CA SER A 72 -3.60 -41.81 -69.67
C SER A 72 -4.96 -41.69 -68.97
N GLN A 73 -5.69 -42.82 -68.82
CA GLN A 73 -6.93 -42.85 -68.04
C GLN A 73 -6.67 -42.71 -66.53
N ALA A 74 -5.59 -43.31 -66.01
CA ALA A 74 -5.19 -43.14 -64.62
C ALA A 74 -4.79 -41.69 -64.30
N ILE A 75 -3.98 -41.04 -65.16
CA ILE A 75 -3.60 -39.63 -65.03
C ILE A 75 -4.82 -38.71 -65.07
N ALA A 76 -5.76 -38.96 -66.00
CA ALA A 76 -6.98 -38.16 -66.13
C ALA A 76 -7.95 -38.28 -64.93
N LEU A 77 -7.86 -39.36 -64.14
CA LEU A 77 -8.75 -39.64 -63.02
C LEU A 77 -8.11 -39.36 -61.65
N LEU A 78 -6.82 -39.69 -61.47
CA LEU A 78 -6.06 -39.46 -60.24
C LEU A 78 -5.44 -38.06 -60.17
N GLY A 79 -5.28 -37.40 -61.32
CA GLY A 79 -4.45 -36.20 -61.47
C GLY A 79 -2.98 -36.52 -61.72
N PHE A 80 -2.30 -35.64 -62.47
CA PHE A 80 -0.89 -35.79 -62.82
C PHE A 80 0.01 -35.84 -61.58
N SER A 81 -0.18 -34.93 -60.63
CA SER A 81 0.60 -34.86 -59.40
C SER A 81 0.54 -36.15 -58.59
N THR A 82 -0.65 -36.73 -58.40
CA THR A 82 -0.84 -38.02 -57.72
C THR A 82 -0.07 -39.14 -58.42
N VAL A 83 -0.17 -39.23 -59.75
CA VAL A 83 0.57 -40.25 -60.52
C VAL A 83 2.09 -40.00 -60.44
N ARG A 84 2.55 -38.75 -60.54
CA ARG A 84 3.96 -38.36 -60.36
C ARG A 84 4.49 -38.79 -58.99
N SER A 85 3.75 -38.50 -57.91
CA SER A 85 4.08 -38.89 -56.54
C SER A 85 4.16 -40.41 -56.37
N ILE A 86 3.22 -41.18 -56.95
CA ILE A 86 3.24 -42.65 -56.90
C ILE A 86 4.42 -43.21 -57.70
N VAL A 87 4.67 -42.69 -58.91
CA VAL A 87 5.81 -43.06 -59.76
C VAL A 87 7.11 -42.84 -59.02
N LEU A 88 7.26 -41.69 -58.36
CA LEU A 88 8.43 -41.31 -57.60
C LEU A 88 8.63 -42.25 -56.40
N SER A 89 7.60 -42.43 -55.57
CA SER A 89 7.62 -43.34 -54.42
C SER A 89 8.00 -44.77 -54.81
N ILE A 90 7.41 -45.33 -55.89
CA ILE A 90 7.77 -46.68 -56.36
C ILE A 90 9.20 -46.72 -56.90
N SER A 91 9.56 -45.77 -57.78
CA SER A 91 10.85 -45.81 -58.49
C SER A 91 12.04 -45.62 -57.56
N ILE A 92 11.90 -44.77 -56.53
CA ILE A 92 12.95 -44.58 -55.52
C ILE A 92 12.95 -45.74 -54.53
N PHE A 93 11.77 -46.23 -54.10
CA PHE A 93 11.68 -47.39 -53.22
C PHE A 93 12.37 -48.61 -53.84
N ASP A 94 11.99 -49.03 -55.06
CA ASP A 94 12.56 -50.22 -55.70
C ASP A 94 14.08 -50.08 -55.91
N PHE A 95 14.54 -48.91 -56.38
CA PHE A 95 15.97 -48.61 -56.61
C PHE A 95 16.84 -48.76 -55.37
N PHE A 96 16.32 -48.35 -54.20
CA PHE A 96 17.02 -48.57 -52.95
C PHE A 96 16.77 -49.98 -52.44
N ALA A 97 15.53 -50.43 -52.24
CA ALA A 97 15.14 -51.67 -51.55
C ALA A 97 15.92 -52.93 -51.97
N GLU A 98 16.22 -53.11 -53.27
CA GLU A 98 17.04 -54.25 -53.75
C GLU A 98 18.44 -54.29 -53.10
N ARG A 99 19.01 -53.15 -52.73
CA ARG A 99 20.36 -53.02 -52.17
C ARG A 99 20.44 -53.23 -50.64
N PHE A 100 19.32 -53.26 -49.92
CA PHE A 100 19.28 -53.33 -48.44
C PHE A 100 18.68 -54.64 -47.90
N ALA A 101 18.76 -55.74 -48.66
CA ALA A 101 18.16 -57.03 -48.30
C ALA A 101 18.51 -57.55 -46.88
N ARG A 102 19.66 -57.14 -46.31
CA ARG A 102 20.08 -57.48 -44.93
C ARG A 102 19.34 -56.71 -43.83
N GLN A 103 18.82 -55.52 -44.10
CA GLN A 103 18.15 -54.64 -43.12
C GLN A 103 16.69 -54.35 -43.47
N ARG A 104 16.03 -55.28 -44.17
CA ARG A 104 14.72 -55.06 -44.79
C ARG A 104 13.66 -54.48 -43.84
N ALA A 105 13.64 -54.85 -42.56
CA ALA A 105 12.70 -54.32 -41.58
C ALA A 105 12.92 -52.83 -41.24
N GLY A 106 14.15 -52.44 -40.89
CA GLY A 106 14.49 -51.04 -40.57
C GLY A 106 14.34 -50.11 -41.78
N VAL A 107 14.67 -50.60 -42.98
CA VAL A 107 14.47 -49.86 -44.23
C VAL A 107 12.98 -49.71 -44.59
N VAL A 108 12.13 -50.71 -44.29
CA VAL A 108 10.67 -50.55 -44.45
C VAL A 108 10.10 -49.52 -43.46
N ASN A 109 10.49 -49.55 -42.19
CA ASN A 109 10.06 -48.55 -41.21
C ASN A 109 10.49 -47.13 -41.60
N PHE A 110 11.71 -46.98 -42.13
CA PHE A 110 12.19 -45.72 -42.66
C PHE A 110 11.40 -45.25 -43.89
N TRP A 111 11.05 -46.16 -44.81
CA TRP A 111 10.20 -45.82 -45.94
C TRP A 111 8.79 -45.38 -45.53
N LEU A 112 8.18 -46.05 -44.54
CA LEU A 112 6.90 -45.62 -43.98
C LEU A 112 6.98 -44.21 -43.38
N HIS A 113 8.11 -43.88 -42.75
CA HIS A 113 8.37 -42.53 -42.26
C HIS A 113 8.50 -41.51 -43.39
N SER A 114 9.34 -41.74 -44.40
CA SER A 114 9.50 -40.82 -45.54
C SER A 114 8.18 -40.60 -46.30
N ILE A 115 7.35 -41.64 -46.44
CA ILE A 115 5.99 -41.53 -47.02
C ILE A 115 5.07 -40.74 -46.08
N GLY A 116 5.17 -40.94 -44.77
CA GLY A 116 4.49 -40.15 -43.76
C GLY A 116 4.78 -38.66 -43.90
N VAL A 117 6.06 -38.28 -43.92
CA VAL A 117 6.49 -36.89 -44.06
C VAL A 117 6.03 -36.30 -45.39
N ALA A 118 6.10 -37.05 -46.49
CA ALA A 118 5.56 -36.63 -47.80
C ALA A 118 4.06 -36.32 -47.74
N VAL A 119 3.26 -37.23 -47.19
CA VAL A 119 1.81 -37.09 -47.08
C VAL A 119 1.43 -35.95 -46.12
N ALA A 120 2.08 -35.86 -44.96
CA ALA A 120 1.85 -34.81 -43.98
C ALA A 120 2.20 -33.42 -44.55
N ALA A 121 3.36 -33.30 -45.20
CA ALA A 121 3.80 -32.06 -45.84
C ALA A 121 2.81 -31.59 -46.93
N GLU A 122 2.29 -32.50 -47.76
CA GLU A 122 1.30 -32.18 -48.79
C GLU A 122 -0.03 -31.67 -48.18
N ILE A 123 -0.54 -32.34 -47.13
CA ILE A 123 -1.78 -31.95 -46.44
C ILE A 123 -1.60 -30.58 -45.77
N LEU A 124 -0.47 -30.37 -45.07
CA LEU A 124 -0.14 -29.11 -44.42
C LEU A 124 0.06 -27.98 -45.44
N ALA A 125 0.73 -28.24 -46.57
CA ALA A 125 0.88 -27.28 -47.67
C ALA A 125 -0.49 -26.82 -48.20
N LYS A 126 -1.42 -27.75 -48.42
CA LYS A 126 -2.80 -27.45 -48.85
C LYS A 126 -3.53 -26.60 -47.81
N LYS A 127 -3.46 -26.97 -46.52
CA LYS A 127 -4.10 -26.20 -45.43
C LYS A 127 -3.49 -24.81 -45.21
N LEU A 128 -2.20 -24.64 -45.47
CA LEU A 128 -1.49 -23.35 -45.36
C LEU A 128 -1.55 -22.49 -46.63
N GLY A 129 -2.11 -23.01 -47.73
CA GLY A 129 -2.29 -22.26 -48.98
C GLY A 129 -1.02 -22.07 -49.80
N PHE A 130 -0.07 -23.02 -49.76
CA PHE A 130 1.10 -23.01 -50.64
C PHE A 130 0.68 -23.05 -52.12
N ALA A 131 1.46 -22.39 -52.99
CA ALA A 131 1.18 -22.33 -54.42
C ALA A 131 1.20 -23.71 -55.09
N GLU A 132 2.16 -24.56 -54.70
CA GLU A 132 2.39 -25.88 -55.31
C GLU A 132 2.52 -26.96 -54.21
N PRO A 133 1.41 -27.40 -53.60
CA PRO A 133 1.45 -28.37 -52.49
C PRO A 133 2.07 -29.72 -52.86
N ASP A 134 2.08 -30.05 -54.14
CA ASP A 134 2.67 -31.29 -54.67
C ASP A 134 4.21 -31.28 -54.59
N GLU A 135 4.87 -30.11 -54.55
CA GLU A 135 6.30 -30.04 -54.27
C GLU A 135 6.62 -30.47 -52.84
N ALA A 136 5.73 -30.16 -51.89
CA ALA A 136 5.89 -30.55 -50.48
C ALA A 136 5.84 -32.08 -50.29
N TYR A 137 5.06 -32.79 -51.11
CA TYR A 137 5.10 -34.26 -51.13
C TYR A 137 6.49 -34.77 -51.55
N VAL A 138 7.02 -34.28 -52.67
CA VAL A 138 8.32 -34.73 -53.20
C VAL A 138 9.45 -34.37 -52.24
N ALA A 139 9.42 -33.16 -51.70
CA ALA A 139 10.36 -32.69 -50.69
C ALA A 139 10.32 -33.53 -49.40
N GLY A 140 9.13 -33.87 -48.90
CA GLY A 140 8.96 -34.75 -47.74
C GLY A 140 9.39 -36.19 -47.99
N LEU A 141 9.20 -36.73 -49.20
CA LEU A 141 9.67 -38.07 -49.56
C LEU A 141 11.20 -38.16 -49.61
N LEU A 142 11.86 -37.06 -49.98
CA LEU A 142 13.29 -37.00 -50.27
C LEU A 142 14.15 -36.37 -49.16
N HIS A 143 13.55 -35.74 -48.14
CA HIS A 143 14.26 -34.93 -47.14
C HIS A 143 15.46 -35.66 -46.51
N ASP A 144 15.25 -36.92 -46.14
CA ASP A 144 16.20 -37.78 -45.45
C ASP A 144 17.06 -38.66 -46.40
N MET A 145 17.03 -38.42 -47.72
CA MET A 145 17.73 -39.25 -48.70
C MET A 145 19.26 -39.35 -48.45
N GLY A 146 19.85 -38.36 -47.76
CA GLY A 146 21.23 -38.41 -47.29
C GLY A 146 21.55 -39.58 -46.37
N LYS A 147 20.56 -40.15 -45.65
CA LYS A 147 20.72 -41.34 -44.79
C LYS A 147 20.96 -42.61 -45.62
N PHE A 148 20.27 -42.78 -46.75
CA PHE A 148 20.59 -43.86 -47.71
C PHE A 148 22.00 -43.73 -48.27
N VAL A 149 22.43 -42.50 -48.57
CA VAL A 149 23.77 -42.20 -49.10
C VAL A 149 24.84 -42.55 -48.08
N ALA A 150 24.66 -42.11 -46.82
CA ALA A 150 25.53 -42.44 -45.70
C ALA A 150 25.65 -43.96 -45.50
N PHE A 151 24.54 -44.70 -45.54
CA PHE A 151 24.56 -46.15 -45.44
C PHE A 151 25.28 -46.80 -46.62
N LEU A 152 24.98 -46.43 -47.87
CA LEU A 152 25.60 -47.05 -49.06
C LEU A 152 27.12 -46.84 -49.11
N GLN A 153 27.61 -45.70 -48.60
CA GLN A 153 29.04 -45.37 -48.60
C GLN A 153 29.77 -45.86 -47.35
N GLN A 154 29.12 -45.90 -46.17
CA GLN A 154 29.74 -46.27 -44.89
C GLN A 154 28.80 -47.15 -44.03
N PRO A 155 28.42 -48.38 -44.46
CA PRO A 155 27.39 -49.18 -43.81
C PRO A 155 27.65 -49.43 -42.32
N GLU A 156 28.85 -49.91 -41.98
CA GLU A 156 29.23 -50.27 -40.59
C GLU A 156 29.18 -49.07 -39.63
N LYS A 157 29.50 -47.86 -40.13
CA LYS A 157 29.45 -46.64 -39.32
C LYS A 157 28.00 -46.14 -39.16
N PHE A 158 27.19 -46.24 -40.21
CA PHE A 158 25.77 -45.87 -40.12
C PHE A 158 24.99 -46.84 -39.21
N GLU A 159 25.32 -48.14 -39.25
CA GLU A 159 24.84 -49.13 -38.28
C GLU A 159 25.21 -48.74 -36.84
N ARG A 160 26.43 -48.22 -36.62
CA ARG A 160 26.83 -47.69 -35.30
C ARG A 160 26.04 -46.46 -34.86
N VAL A 161 25.70 -45.55 -35.78
CA VAL A 161 24.79 -44.41 -35.47
C VAL A 161 23.43 -44.94 -35.03
N CYS A 162 22.87 -45.92 -35.74
CA CYS A 162 21.59 -46.54 -35.40
C CYS A 162 21.61 -47.21 -34.02
N GLN A 163 22.67 -47.98 -33.71
CA GLN A 163 22.84 -48.64 -32.41
C GLN A 163 22.94 -47.65 -31.24
N GLU A 164 23.67 -46.54 -31.43
CA GLU A 164 23.81 -45.50 -30.41
C GLU A 164 22.48 -44.80 -30.14
N LEU A 165 21.69 -44.53 -31.18
CA LEU A 165 20.32 -43.99 -31.06
C LEU A 165 19.36 -44.96 -30.34
N GLU A 166 19.44 -46.26 -30.62
CA GLU A 166 18.66 -47.29 -29.90
C GLU A 166 19.05 -47.38 -28.41
N LEU A 167 20.33 -47.18 -28.06
CA LEU A 167 20.80 -47.17 -26.67
C LEU A 167 20.34 -45.91 -25.91
N GLN A 168 20.40 -44.73 -26.53
CA GLN A 168 19.97 -43.47 -25.92
C GLN A 168 18.45 -43.39 -25.68
N ALA A 169 17.66 -44.17 -26.42
CA ALA A 169 16.22 -44.31 -26.21
C ALA A 169 15.83 -45.00 -24.89
N GLY A 170 16.77 -45.70 -24.23
CA GLY A 170 16.51 -46.49 -23.02
C GLY A 170 17.02 -45.89 -21.70
N VAL A 171 17.77 -44.78 -21.72
CA VAL A 171 18.52 -44.27 -20.56
C VAL A 171 18.34 -42.76 -20.39
N GLY A 172 17.96 -42.30 -19.19
CA GLY A 172 17.75 -40.90 -18.85
C GLY A 172 19.03 -40.07 -18.65
N SER A 173 20.09 -40.32 -19.42
CA SER A 173 21.33 -39.54 -19.44
C SER A 173 21.27 -38.42 -20.50
N GLU A 174 22.23 -37.49 -20.48
CA GLU A 174 22.37 -36.44 -21.50
C GLU A 174 22.34 -37.04 -22.94
N GLN A 175 21.22 -36.84 -23.65
CA GLN A 175 21.03 -37.33 -25.02
C GLN A 175 21.84 -36.46 -25.98
N SER A 176 22.58 -37.10 -26.89
CA SER A 176 23.35 -36.39 -27.92
C SER A 176 22.49 -36.23 -29.17
N LEU A 177 22.38 -35.01 -29.70
CA LEU A 177 21.54 -34.75 -30.86
C LEU A 177 21.94 -35.67 -32.04
N PRO A 178 20.98 -36.23 -32.81
CA PRO A 178 21.28 -37.18 -33.88
C PRO A 178 22.31 -36.67 -34.90
N LEU A 179 22.28 -35.37 -35.23
CA LEU A 179 23.27 -34.73 -36.12
C LEU A 179 24.68 -34.67 -35.53
N ASP A 180 24.83 -34.56 -34.21
CA ASP A 180 26.13 -34.57 -33.55
C ASP A 180 26.70 -36.00 -33.48
N LEU A 181 25.84 -37.01 -33.30
CA LEU A 181 26.20 -38.42 -33.43
C LEU A 181 26.64 -38.78 -34.84
N GLU A 182 25.89 -38.36 -35.87
CA GLU A 182 26.30 -38.50 -37.27
C GLU A 182 27.65 -37.84 -37.53
N ARG A 183 27.80 -36.56 -37.17
CA ARG A 183 29.05 -35.82 -37.38
C ARG A 183 30.23 -36.46 -36.63
N GLY A 184 30.00 -37.00 -35.44
CA GLY A 184 31.02 -37.71 -34.65
C GLY A 184 31.43 -39.08 -35.19
N ILE A 185 30.53 -39.82 -35.83
CA ILE A 185 30.77 -41.21 -36.28
C ILE A 185 31.08 -41.27 -37.80
N LEU A 186 30.32 -40.56 -38.62
CA LEU A 186 30.46 -40.50 -40.08
C LEU A 186 31.46 -39.44 -40.53
N GLY A 187 31.64 -38.36 -39.76
CA GLY A 187 32.45 -37.19 -40.12
C GLY A 187 31.69 -36.13 -40.95
N THR A 188 30.39 -36.34 -41.17
CA THR A 188 29.46 -35.47 -41.90
C THR A 188 28.04 -35.77 -41.41
N THR A 189 27.06 -35.00 -41.83
CA THR A 189 25.64 -35.24 -41.52
C THR A 189 24.84 -35.67 -42.76
N HIS A 190 23.69 -36.31 -42.57
CA HIS A 190 22.83 -36.67 -43.70
C HIS A 190 22.35 -35.45 -44.49
N VAL A 191 22.15 -34.28 -43.87
CA VAL A 191 21.78 -33.03 -44.58
C VAL A 191 22.91 -32.51 -45.48
N GLU A 192 24.16 -32.65 -45.06
CA GLU A 192 25.34 -32.31 -45.88
C GLU A 192 25.49 -33.27 -47.07
N LEU A 193 25.22 -34.56 -46.87
CA LEU A 193 25.22 -35.57 -47.94
C LEU A 193 24.04 -35.37 -48.90
N GLY A 194 22.83 -35.16 -48.38
CA GLY A 194 21.61 -34.94 -49.16
C GLY A 194 21.74 -33.76 -50.11
N LYS A 195 22.29 -32.63 -49.62
CA LYS A 195 22.63 -31.48 -50.47
C LYS A 195 23.51 -31.86 -51.66
N ARG A 196 24.67 -32.49 -51.41
CA ARG A 196 25.65 -32.81 -52.45
C ARG A 196 25.09 -33.78 -53.49
N VAL A 197 24.23 -34.70 -53.06
CA VAL A 197 23.57 -35.65 -53.98
C VAL A 197 22.50 -34.97 -54.82
N ALA A 198 21.73 -34.03 -54.25
CA ALA A 198 20.82 -33.19 -55.02
C ALA A 198 21.56 -32.36 -56.09
N GLU A 199 22.70 -31.75 -55.73
CA GLU A 199 23.57 -31.03 -56.66
C GLU A 199 24.13 -31.94 -57.77
N GLN A 200 24.60 -33.15 -57.44
CA GLN A 200 25.16 -34.10 -58.41
C GLN A 200 24.11 -34.71 -59.35
N TRP A 201 22.89 -34.95 -58.89
CA TRP A 201 21.80 -35.47 -59.73
C TRP A 201 21.01 -34.38 -60.46
N GLY A 202 21.33 -33.10 -60.23
CA GLY A 202 20.70 -31.97 -60.90
C GLY A 202 19.24 -31.77 -60.48
N PHE A 203 18.98 -31.86 -59.18
CA PHE A 203 17.67 -31.57 -58.59
C PHE A 203 17.38 -30.05 -58.55
N PRO A 204 16.11 -29.63 -58.52
CA PRO A 204 15.70 -28.24 -58.30
C PRO A 204 16.34 -27.60 -57.06
N GLU A 205 16.62 -26.30 -57.11
CA GLU A 205 17.24 -25.58 -55.96
C GLU A 205 16.33 -25.64 -54.72
N SER A 206 15.00 -25.57 -54.90
CA SER A 206 14.01 -25.70 -53.83
C SER A 206 14.19 -27.02 -53.06
N LEU A 207 14.35 -28.12 -53.79
CA LEU A 207 14.53 -29.46 -53.24
C LEU A 207 15.91 -29.62 -52.58
N ALA A 208 16.99 -29.16 -53.23
CA ALA A 208 18.35 -29.18 -52.66
C ALA A 208 18.42 -28.37 -51.34
N ARG A 209 17.70 -27.25 -51.25
CA ARG A 209 17.55 -26.47 -50.01
C ARG A 209 16.82 -27.24 -48.91
N VAL A 210 15.75 -27.97 -49.21
CA VAL A 210 15.05 -28.81 -48.22
C VAL A 210 16.00 -29.86 -47.64
N LEU A 211 16.67 -30.63 -48.50
CA LEU A 211 17.58 -31.70 -48.04
C LEU A 211 18.72 -31.15 -47.17
N TRP A 212 19.13 -29.90 -47.39
CA TRP A 212 20.18 -29.24 -46.58
C TRP A 212 19.67 -28.59 -45.29
N LEU A 213 18.48 -28.00 -45.28
CA LEU A 213 18.05 -27.04 -44.27
C LEU A 213 16.89 -27.50 -43.37
N HIS A 214 16.25 -28.66 -43.62
CA HIS A 214 15.07 -29.07 -42.85
C HIS A 214 15.33 -29.27 -41.34
N HIS A 215 16.57 -29.53 -40.89
CA HIS A 215 16.89 -29.55 -39.46
C HIS A 215 17.30 -28.18 -38.88
N GLN A 216 17.56 -27.15 -39.70
CA GLN A 216 17.98 -25.83 -39.24
C GLN A 216 16.80 -25.04 -38.62
N PRO A 217 17.02 -24.26 -37.55
CA PRO A 217 15.98 -23.40 -36.99
C PRO A 217 15.66 -22.24 -37.94
N THR A 218 14.42 -22.18 -38.41
CA THR A 218 13.94 -21.11 -39.29
C THR A 218 13.30 -19.96 -38.52
N VAL A 219 13.91 -18.79 -38.59
CA VAL A 219 13.43 -17.55 -37.93
C VAL A 219 12.57 -16.74 -38.90
N GLU A 220 11.35 -17.22 -39.21
CA GLU A 220 10.30 -16.42 -39.84
C GLU A 220 8.94 -17.13 -39.82
N ALA A 221 7.84 -16.38 -39.78
CA ALA A 221 6.49 -16.95 -39.80
C ALA A 221 6.12 -17.37 -41.23
N ILE A 222 5.80 -18.66 -41.44
CA ILE A 222 5.52 -19.20 -42.78
C ILE A 222 4.39 -18.41 -43.46
N LEU A 223 4.74 -17.76 -44.57
CA LEU A 223 3.85 -17.23 -45.59
C LEU A 223 3.84 -18.20 -46.79
N PRO A 224 2.80 -18.22 -47.64
CA PRO A 224 2.73 -19.17 -48.75
C PRO A 224 3.80 -18.86 -49.82
N GLY A 225 4.67 -19.85 -50.09
CA GLY A 225 5.72 -19.78 -51.11
C GLY A 225 6.83 -20.82 -50.90
N ASN A 226 7.55 -21.19 -51.97
CA ASN A 226 8.48 -22.32 -51.95
C ASN A 226 9.78 -22.00 -51.16
N GLU A 227 10.04 -20.74 -50.83
CA GLU A 227 11.19 -20.32 -50.01
C GLU A 227 11.14 -20.87 -48.56
N HIS A 228 9.95 -21.15 -48.03
CA HIS A 228 9.74 -21.67 -46.67
C HIS A 228 9.52 -23.20 -46.61
N LEU A 229 9.72 -23.91 -47.73
CA LEU A 229 9.51 -25.36 -47.82
C LEU A 229 10.30 -26.17 -46.77
N PRO A 230 11.57 -25.86 -46.42
CA PRO A 230 12.30 -26.62 -45.39
C PRO A 230 11.64 -26.61 -44.02
N ALA A 231 11.00 -25.49 -43.63
CA ALA A 231 10.31 -25.36 -42.34
C ALA A 231 9.00 -26.19 -42.31
N LEU A 232 8.30 -26.28 -43.44
CA LEU A 232 7.14 -27.14 -43.58
C LEU A 232 7.52 -28.62 -43.44
N ILE A 233 8.59 -29.04 -44.12
CA ILE A 233 9.09 -30.43 -44.03
C ILE A 233 9.54 -30.76 -42.61
N ARG A 234 10.24 -29.85 -41.93
CA ARG A 234 10.61 -29.99 -40.51
C ARG A 234 9.42 -30.24 -39.59
N PHE A 235 8.32 -29.52 -39.81
CA PHE A 235 7.11 -29.69 -39.02
C PHE A 235 6.39 -31.01 -39.35
N ALA A 236 6.36 -31.41 -40.62
CA ALA A 236 5.83 -32.70 -41.05
C ALA A 236 6.62 -33.90 -40.48
N ASP A 237 7.96 -33.85 -40.50
CA ASP A 237 8.85 -34.81 -39.84
C ASP A 237 8.53 -34.93 -38.35
N LEU A 238 8.53 -33.80 -37.63
CA LEU A 238 8.21 -33.76 -36.20
C LEU A 238 6.85 -34.40 -35.88
N LEU A 239 5.80 -34.15 -36.68
CA LEU A 239 4.50 -34.79 -36.51
C LEU A 239 4.57 -36.30 -36.76
N CYS A 240 5.25 -36.74 -37.82
CA CYS A 240 5.40 -38.15 -38.13
C CYS A 240 6.17 -38.91 -37.04
N VAL A 241 7.26 -38.37 -36.48
CA VAL A 241 7.97 -39.06 -35.40
C VAL A 241 7.14 -39.07 -34.10
N THR A 242 6.54 -37.94 -33.71
CA THR A 242 5.72 -37.87 -32.48
C THR A 242 4.49 -38.78 -32.51
N HIS A 243 3.97 -39.09 -33.70
CA HIS A 243 2.83 -40.00 -33.90
C HIS A 243 3.24 -41.42 -34.33
N ASN A 244 4.53 -41.77 -34.25
CA ASN A 244 5.09 -43.09 -34.58
C ASN A 244 4.82 -43.57 -36.03
N VAL A 245 4.77 -42.64 -36.99
CA VAL A 245 4.71 -42.96 -38.42
C VAL A 245 6.11 -43.35 -38.91
N GLY A 246 6.42 -44.66 -38.80
CA GLY A 246 7.72 -45.22 -39.16
C GLY A 246 8.86 -44.79 -38.23
N THR A 247 10.11 -44.85 -38.72
CA THR A 247 11.32 -44.42 -37.99
C THR A 247 12.23 -43.53 -38.85
N SER A 248 12.68 -42.37 -38.34
CA SER A 248 13.59 -41.46 -39.07
C SER A 248 15.02 -42.03 -39.30
N TYR A 249 15.34 -43.19 -38.72
CA TYR A 249 16.55 -43.98 -39.00
C TYR A 249 16.17 -45.44 -39.29
N PHE A 250 17.13 -46.29 -39.69
CA PHE A 250 16.89 -47.68 -40.10
C PHE A 250 16.69 -48.62 -38.88
N LEU A 251 15.75 -48.28 -38.00
CA LEU A 251 15.55 -48.92 -36.70
C LEU A 251 14.42 -49.96 -36.77
N ALA A 252 14.57 -51.05 -36.02
CA ALA A 252 13.57 -52.13 -36.02
C ALA A 252 12.33 -51.78 -35.19
N ALA A 253 12.46 -50.84 -34.25
CA ALA A 253 11.39 -50.30 -33.41
C ALA A 253 11.56 -48.77 -33.29
N THR A 254 10.47 -48.07 -32.93
CA THR A 254 10.49 -46.62 -32.67
C THR A 254 11.18 -46.32 -31.33
N PRO A 255 12.35 -45.65 -31.32
CA PRO A 255 13.00 -45.22 -30.08
C PRO A 255 12.10 -44.23 -29.32
N HIS A 256 12.10 -44.31 -28.00
CA HIS A 256 11.34 -43.42 -27.12
C HIS A 256 12.07 -42.08 -26.90
N SER A 257 12.26 -41.28 -27.95
CA SER A 257 13.03 -40.02 -27.89
C SER A 257 12.25 -38.87 -27.21
N GLN A 258 12.87 -38.26 -26.20
CA GLN A 258 12.39 -37.01 -25.59
C GLN A 258 12.79 -35.76 -26.40
N ASP A 259 13.70 -35.91 -27.37
CA ASP A 259 14.24 -34.83 -28.21
C ASP A 259 13.16 -34.01 -28.93
N HIS A 260 12.06 -34.64 -29.36
CA HIS A 260 10.95 -33.96 -30.06
C HIS A 260 10.28 -32.87 -29.22
N PHE A 261 10.43 -32.88 -27.90
CA PHE A 261 9.90 -31.84 -27.02
C PHE A 261 10.64 -30.50 -27.20
N HIS A 262 11.95 -30.52 -27.45
CA HIS A 262 12.72 -29.31 -27.78
C HIS A 262 12.38 -28.78 -29.18
N PHE A 263 12.16 -29.67 -30.15
CA PHE A 263 11.75 -29.28 -31.51
C PHE A 263 10.31 -28.74 -31.59
N ALA A 264 9.41 -29.18 -30.70
CA ALA A 264 8.03 -28.67 -30.61
C ALA A 264 7.98 -27.20 -30.15
N LEU A 265 8.88 -26.77 -29.27
CA LEU A 265 8.99 -25.38 -28.81
C LEU A 265 9.30 -24.40 -29.94
N GLU A 266 10.18 -24.76 -30.88
CA GLU A 266 10.52 -23.89 -32.02
C GLU A 266 9.39 -23.79 -33.05
N ASN A 267 8.59 -24.85 -33.20
CA ASN A 267 7.46 -24.89 -34.14
C ASN A 267 6.16 -24.30 -33.57
N MET A 268 6.19 -23.67 -32.39
CA MET A 268 5.04 -23.03 -31.75
C MET A 268 4.26 -22.05 -32.65
N VAL A 269 4.92 -21.40 -33.61
CA VAL A 269 4.24 -20.49 -34.57
C VAL A 269 3.26 -21.24 -35.48
N LEU A 270 3.59 -22.47 -35.89
CA LEU A 270 2.70 -23.32 -36.67
C LEU A 270 1.63 -24.00 -35.80
N LEU A 271 2.00 -24.44 -34.60
CA LEU A 271 1.03 -24.95 -33.61
C LEU A 271 -0.02 -23.87 -33.24
N ASN A 272 0.34 -22.58 -33.22
CA ASN A 272 -0.63 -21.50 -33.03
C ASN A 272 -1.59 -21.29 -34.23
N ARG A 273 -1.35 -21.94 -35.38
CA ARG A 273 -2.28 -21.98 -36.54
C ARG A 273 -3.08 -23.28 -36.65
N PHE A 274 -2.76 -24.31 -35.85
CA PHE A 274 -3.43 -25.61 -35.86
C PHE A 274 -3.77 -26.05 -34.43
N SER A 275 -5.05 -26.18 -34.11
CA SER A 275 -5.44 -26.74 -32.82
C SER A 275 -5.01 -28.21 -32.69
N ALA A 276 -4.99 -28.76 -31.47
CA ALA A 276 -4.72 -30.18 -31.26
C ALA A 276 -5.66 -31.08 -32.10
N ALA A 277 -6.94 -30.70 -32.21
CA ALA A 277 -7.91 -31.40 -33.06
C ALA A 277 -7.63 -31.26 -34.57
N ASP A 278 -7.05 -30.14 -35.02
CA ASP A 278 -6.59 -30.00 -36.41
C ASP A 278 -5.40 -30.92 -36.70
N ILE A 279 -4.49 -31.08 -35.74
CA ILE A 279 -3.34 -31.99 -35.85
C ILE A 279 -3.79 -33.45 -35.82
N GLU A 280 -4.67 -33.84 -34.90
CA GLU A 280 -5.28 -35.19 -34.88
C GLU A 280 -5.96 -35.50 -36.22
N ALA A 281 -6.79 -34.59 -36.74
CA ALA A 281 -7.46 -34.78 -38.03
C ALA A 281 -6.48 -34.84 -39.23
N VAL A 282 -5.37 -34.10 -39.21
CA VAL A 282 -4.30 -34.26 -40.21
C VAL A 282 -3.64 -35.63 -40.08
N MET A 283 -3.34 -36.07 -38.85
CA MET A 283 -2.63 -37.33 -38.64
C MET A 283 -3.49 -38.56 -38.92
N ASP A 284 -4.81 -38.51 -38.70
CA ASP A 284 -5.74 -39.54 -39.17
C ASP A 284 -5.72 -39.67 -40.70
N GLU A 285 -5.74 -38.54 -41.42
CA GLU A 285 -5.62 -38.51 -42.89
C GLU A 285 -4.25 -39.05 -43.35
N VAL A 286 -3.16 -38.70 -42.65
CA VAL A 286 -1.81 -39.22 -42.90
C VAL A 286 -1.78 -40.75 -42.75
N HIS A 287 -2.27 -41.31 -41.64
CA HIS A 287 -2.26 -42.76 -41.42
C HIS A 287 -3.01 -43.51 -42.52
N GLY A 288 -4.20 -43.04 -42.91
CA GLY A 288 -4.98 -43.63 -44.00
C GLY A 288 -4.25 -43.62 -45.34
N ARG A 289 -3.64 -42.49 -45.72
CA ARG A 289 -2.90 -42.35 -46.99
C ARG A 289 -1.56 -43.07 -47.00
N VAL A 290 -0.83 -43.11 -45.87
CA VAL A 290 0.41 -43.89 -45.72
C VAL A 290 0.14 -45.37 -45.91
N GLN A 291 -0.90 -45.91 -45.26
CA GLN A 291 -1.34 -47.28 -45.44
C GLN A 291 -1.65 -47.60 -46.91
N GLU A 292 -2.31 -46.69 -47.63
CA GLU A 292 -2.63 -46.88 -49.05
C GLU A 292 -1.36 -46.94 -49.92
N VAL A 293 -0.48 -45.94 -49.83
CA VAL A 293 0.77 -45.88 -50.61
C VAL A 293 1.68 -47.08 -50.29
N ALA A 294 1.81 -47.44 -49.02
CA ALA A 294 2.56 -48.61 -48.58
C ALA A 294 2.00 -49.95 -49.12
N SER A 295 0.68 -50.03 -49.34
CA SER A 295 0.06 -51.20 -49.96
C SER A 295 0.44 -51.33 -51.44
N VAL A 296 0.50 -50.22 -52.21
CA VAL A 296 0.96 -50.22 -53.63
C VAL A 296 2.41 -50.67 -53.74
N LEU A 297 3.25 -50.21 -52.82
CA LEU A 297 4.67 -50.55 -52.75
C LEU A 297 4.91 -52.02 -52.36
N GLY A 298 3.88 -52.73 -51.87
CA GLY A 298 3.98 -54.11 -51.40
C GLY A 298 4.77 -54.24 -50.09
N ILE A 299 4.83 -53.17 -49.29
CA ILE A 299 5.48 -53.13 -47.97
C ILE A 299 4.49 -53.18 -46.80
N TRP A 300 3.19 -53.05 -47.07
CA TRP A 300 2.15 -53.13 -46.05
C TRP A 300 1.59 -54.56 -45.92
N ASP A 301 1.83 -55.19 -44.79
CA ASP A 301 1.27 -56.50 -44.42
C ASP A 301 0.71 -56.51 -42.97
N GLU A 302 0.04 -57.61 -42.63
CA GLU A 302 -0.60 -57.79 -41.31
C GLU A 302 0.43 -57.93 -40.16
N GLU A 303 1.70 -58.22 -40.47
CA GLU A 303 2.78 -58.27 -39.49
C GLU A 303 3.29 -56.86 -39.16
N THR A 304 3.47 -56.03 -40.19
CA THR A 304 3.84 -54.61 -40.12
C THR A 304 2.78 -53.81 -39.36
N TYR A 305 1.49 -54.02 -39.66
CA TYR A 305 0.40 -53.41 -38.90
C TYR A 305 0.43 -53.79 -37.42
N ARG A 306 0.63 -55.08 -37.10
CA ARG A 306 0.76 -55.55 -35.71
C ARG A 306 1.98 -54.99 -34.98
N LYS A 307 3.10 -54.78 -35.67
CA LYS A 307 4.30 -54.15 -35.10
C LYS A 307 4.07 -52.67 -34.76
N LEU A 308 3.45 -51.91 -35.65
CA LEU A 308 3.10 -50.51 -35.42
C LEU A 308 2.14 -50.34 -34.23
N VAL A 309 1.06 -51.14 -34.18
CA VAL A 309 0.12 -51.14 -33.05
C VAL A 309 0.80 -51.60 -31.74
N GLY A 310 1.73 -52.56 -31.82
CA GLY A 310 2.54 -53.00 -30.69
C GLY A 310 3.43 -51.88 -30.14
N ALA A 311 4.14 -51.17 -31.02
CA ALA A 311 4.98 -50.03 -30.64
C ALA A 311 4.15 -48.89 -30.01
N ALA A 312 3.03 -48.52 -30.64
CA ALA A 312 2.13 -47.49 -30.11
C ALA A 312 1.60 -47.83 -28.70
N ASN A 313 1.23 -49.09 -28.44
CA ASN A 313 0.79 -49.54 -27.12
C ASN A 313 1.91 -49.49 -26.06
N ILE A 314 3.15 -49.80 -26.43
CA ILE A 314 4.32 -49.68 -25.53
C ILE A 314 4.60 -48.20 -25.21
N THR A 315 4.56 -47.33 -26.23
CA THR A 315 4.71 -45.87 -26.05
C THR A 315 3.60 -45.30 -25.17
N LEU A 316 2.34 -45.67 -25.38
CA LEU A 316 1.22 -45.27 -24.51
C LEU A 316 1.42 -45.74 -23.06
N GLY A 317 1.92 -46.96 -22.85
CA GLY A 317 2.27 -47.46 -21.52
C GLY A 317 3.37 -46.63 -20.84
N SER A 318 4.45 -46.31 -21.56
CA SER A 318 5.55 -45.50 -21.01
C SER A 318 5.14 -44.04 -20.75
N MET A 319 4.28 -43.47 -21.59
CA MET A 319 3.66 -42.16 -21.37
C MET A 319 2.73 -42.16 -20.15
N SER A 320 1.93 -43.21 -19.95
CA SER A 320 1.08 -43.36 -18.76
C SER A 320 1.93 -43.42 -17.48
N MET A 321 2.99 -44.21 -17.47
CA MET A 321 3.91 -44.30 -16.31
C MET A 321 4.61 -42.96 -16.02
N LYS A 322 5.06 -42.23 -17.05
CA LYS A 322 5.64 -40.88 -16.88
C LYS A 322 4.59 -39.89 -16.36
N ALA A 323 3.36 -39.92 -16.88
CA ALA A 323 2.26 -39.07 -16.42
C ALA A 323 1.88 -39.37 -14.96
N GLU A 324 1.87 -40.64 -14.55
CA GLU A 324 1.66 -41.03 -13.15
C GLU A 324 2.78 -40.50 -12.24
N ALA A 325 4.05 -40.66 -12.63
CA ALA A 325 5.19 -40.14 -11.87
C ALA A 325 5.14 -38.60 -11.71
N SER A 326 4.91 -37.86 -12.81
CA SER A 326 4.74 -36.40 -12.77
C SER A 326 3.49 -35.97 -11.99
N MET A 327 2.43 -36.77 -11.98
CA MET A 327 1.23 -36.48 -11.18
C MET A 327 1.50 -36.66 -9.67
N VAL A 328 2.32 -37.64 -9.27
CA VAL A 328 2.78 -37.78 -7.88
C VAL A 328 3.61 -36.55 -7.47
N GLU A 329 4.61 -36.17 -8.26
CA GLU A 329 5.45 -34.98 -8.03
C GLU A 329 4.62 -33.69 -7.90
N LEU A 330 3.62 -33.53 -8.77
CA LEU A 330 2.71 -32.38 -8.78
C LEU A 330 1.80 -32.36 -7.53
N VAL A 331 1.36 -33.52 -7.04
CA VAL A 331 0.56 -33.64 -5.81
C VAL A 331 1.40 -33.30 -4.58
N GLU A 332 2.65 -33.74 -4.49
CA GLU A 332 3.56 -33.38 -3.40
C GLU A 332 3.89 -31.89 -3.40
N THR A 333 4.21 -31.34 -4.57
CA THR A 333 4.52 -29.91 -4.74
C THR A 333 3.31 -29.03 -4.40
N ASN A 334 2.10 -29.39 -4.84
CA ASN A 334 0.88 -28.67 -4.45
C ASN A 334 0.59 -28.77 -2.94
N ARG A 335 0.88 -29.90 -2.30
CA ARG A 335 0.73 -30.07 -0.85
C ARG A 335 1.67 -29.14 -0.07
N ALA A 336 2.94 -29.09 -0.46
CA ALA A 336 3.93 -28.20 0.14
C ALA A 336 3.58 -26.72 -0.09
N LEU A 337 3.18 -26.36 -1.30
CA LEU A 337 2.77 -24.99 -1.65
C LEU A 337 1.54 -24.55 -0.84
N ALA A 338 0.51 -25.40 -0.75
CA ALA A 338 -0.70 -25.11 0.04
C ALA A 338 -0.39 -24.91 1.53
N ALA A 339 0.46 -25.77 2.11
CA ALA A 339 0.91 -25.62 3.49
C ALA A 339 1.70 -24.31 3.70
N THR A 340 2.58 -23.95 2.76
CA THR A 340 3.34 -22.69 2.78
C THR A 340 2.43 -21.47 2.68
N CYS A 341 1.41 -21.49 1.81
CA CYS A 341 0.44 -20.40 1.72
C CYS A 341 -0.40 -20.25 3.00
N ASP A 342 -0.86 -21.34 3.59
CA ASP A 342 -1.64 -21.31 4.84
C ASP A 342 -0.78 -20.86 6.04
N MET A 343 0.51 -21.21 6.06
CA MET A 343 1.50 -20.73 7.02
C MET A 343 1.68 -19.21 6.95
N VAL A 344 1.97 -18.67 5.76
CA VAL A 344 2.19 -17.23 5.54
C VAL A 344 0.94 -16.40 5.83
N ARG A 345 -0.26 -16.97 5.66
CA ARG A 345 -1.53 -16.32 6.05
C ARG A 345 -1.73 -16.23 7.57
N GLN A 346 -1.25 -17.22 8.32
CA GLN A 346 -1.39 -17.27 9.79
C GLN A 346 -0.31 -16.45 10.51
N LEU A 347 0.88 -16.30 9.92
CA LEU A 347 1.96 -15.46 10.45
C LEU A 347 1.66 -13.97 10.24
N HIS A 348 0.99 -13.35 11.23
CA HIS A 348 0.65 -11.93 11.23
C HIS A 348 1.40 -11.13 12.32
N ALA A 349 1.53 -9.82 12.12
CA ALA A 349 2.17 -8.91 13.09
C ALA A 349 1.60 -9.07 14.51
N GLY A 350 2.46 -8.98 15.53
CA GLY A 350 2.09 -9.10 16.95
C GLY A 350 1.86 -10.53 17.46
N LEU A 351 2.08 -11.56 16.64
CA LEU A 351 1.99 -12.97 17.06
C LEU A 351 3.28 -13.40 17.81
N PRO A 352 3.19 -14.06 18.99
CA PRO A 352 4.38 -14.49 19.74
C PRO A 352 5.26 -15.49 18.98
N LEU A 353 6.58 -15.41 19.11
CA LEU A 353 7.53 -16.29 18.40
C LEU A 353 7.30 -17.79 18.65
N ALA A 354 6.88 -18.17 19.87
CA ALA A 354 6.52 -19.55 20.18
C ALA A 354 5.32 -20.04 19.34
N GLU A 355 4.27 -19.22 19.20
CA GLU A 355 3.10 -19.58 18.37
C GLU A 355 3.46 -19.57 16.87
N ALA A 356 4.35 -18.64 16.45
CA ALA A 356 4.88 -18.61 15.09
C ALA A 356 5.64 -19.91 14.76
N ALA A 357 6.40 -20.46 15.72
CA ALA A 357 7.08 -21.75 15.55
C ALA A 357 6.08 -22.89 15.39
N ARG A 358 4.98 -22.91 16.16
CA ARG A 358 3.89 -23.92 16.00
C ARG A 358 3.26 -23.87 14.61
N ILE A 359 3.03 -22.67 14.06
CA ILE A 359 2.48 -22.48 12.71
C ILE A 359 3.43 -23.03 11.64
N VAL A 360 4.73 -22.72 11.74
CA VAL A 360 5.76 -23.23 10.81
C VAL A 360 5.88 -24.76 10.90
N ILE A 361 5.89 -25.33 12.12
CA ILE A 361 5.93 -26.78 12.33
C ILE A 361 4.68 -27.47 11.77
N THR A 362 3.49 -26.91 11.98
CA THR A 362 2.23 -27.46 11.44
C THR A 362 2.26 -27.48 9.91
N ALA A 363 2.79 -26.42 9.29
CA ALA A 363 2.99 -26.37 7.85
C ALA A 363 4.02 -27.40 7.36
N ALA A 364 5.13 -27.57 8.06
CA ALA A 364 6.17 -28.54 7.72
C ALA A 364 5.68 -30.00 7.87
N ARG A 365 5.00 -30.34 8.96
CA ARG A 365 4.33 -31.66 9.14
C ARG A 365 3.35 -31.93 8.00
N ARG A 366 2.53 -30.95 7.60
CA ARG A 366 1.55 -31.07 6.51
C ARG A 366 2.19 -31.15 5.12
N ALA A 367 3.30 -30.45 4.88
CA ALA A 367 4.03 -30.47 3.62
C ALA A 367 4.76 -31.80 3.38
N PHE A 368 5.54 -32.24 4.37
CA PHE A 368 6.48 -33.37 4.24
C PHE A 368 6.00 -34.68 4.88
N ASN A 369 4.81 -34.69 5.49
CA ASN A 369 4.22 -35.86 6.16
C ASN A 369 5.13 -36.44 7.28
N VAL A 370 5.85 -35.56 7.99
CA VAL A 370 6.71 -35.92 9.11
C VAL A 370 5.96 -35.79 10.44
N ASN A 371 6.27 -36.66 11.40
CA ASN A 371 5.67 -36.62 12.73
C ASN A 371 6.48 -35.80 13.73
N ARG A 372 7.81 -35.83 13.63
CA ARG A 372 8.72 -35.08 14.50
C ARG A 372 9.35 -33.91 13.75
N CYS A 373 9.30 -32.72 14.34
CA CYS A 373 9.77 -31.49 13.73
C CYS A 373 10.09 -30.44 14.81
N LEU A 374 11.21 -29.74 14.65
CA LEU A 374 11.71 -28.72 15.56
C LEU A 374 11.86 -27.39 14.81
N CYS A 375 11.34 -26.29 15.36
CA CYS A 375 11.52 -24.95 14.81
C CYS A 375 11.85 -23.95 15.91
N MET A 376 12.91 -23.17 15.74
CA MET A 376 13.36 -22.18 16.73
C MET A 376 13.86 -20.88 16.09
N PHE A 377 13.65 -19.76 16.78
CA PHE A 377 14.03 -18.42 16.33
C PHE A 377 14.84 -17.66 17.38
N ARG A 378 15.81 -16.86 16.93
CA ARG A 378 16.67 -16.01 17.76
C ARG A 378 15.86 -14.85 18.35
N HIS A 379 15.75 -14.81 19.68
CA HIS A 379 15.07 -13.74 20.41
C HIS A 379 16.07 -12.89 21.20
N GLU A 380 16.39 -11.71 20.68
CA GLU A 380 17.41 -10.82 21.29
C GLU A 380 17.05 -10.36 22.71
N ALA A 381 15.78 -10.02 23.00
CA ALA A 381 15.39 -9.55 24.33
C ALA A 381 15.58 -10.60 25.44
N VAL A 382 15.50 -11.89 25.09
CA VAL A 382 15.62 -13.04 26.02
C VAL A 382 17.01 -13.69 25.96
N GLN A 383 17.86 -13.28 25.00
CA GLN A 383 19.19 -13.86 24.73
C GLN A 383 19.18 -15.38 24.51
N ALA A 384 18.11 -15.89 23.88
CA ALA A 384 17.92 -17.31 23.58
C ALA A 384 17.36 -17.52 22.16
N PHE A 385 17.59 -18.70 21.59
CA PHE A 385 16.68 -19.28 20.59
C PHE A 385 15.43 -19.77 21.32
N VAL A 386 14.26 -19.30 20.91
CA VAL A 386 12.94 -19.68 21.44
C VAL A 386 12.17 -20.38 20.33
N GLY A 387 11.57 -21.52 20.63
CA GLY A 387 11.01 -22.40 19.62
C GLY A 387 10.07 -23.45 20.19
N GLN A 388 9.72 -24.39 19.33
CA GLN A 388 8.81 -25.49 19.62
C GLN A 388 9.32 -26.77 18.97
N LEU A 389 9.07 -27.89 19.64
CA LEU A 389 9.30 -29.25 19.18
C LEU A 389 7.95 -29.97 19.14
N ALA A 390 7.59 -30.57 18.01
CA ALA A 390 6.45 -31.47 17.92
C ALA A 390 6.92 -32.93 17.94
N GLU A 391 6.35 -33.72 18.84
CA GLU A 391 6.53 -35.18 18.99
C GLU A 391 5.20 -35.79 19.46
N ASP A 392 4.85 -36.99 18.99
CA ASP A 392 3.68 -37.78 19.43
C ASP A 392 2.37 -36.98 19.63
N ASP A 393 2.05 -36.13 18.65
CA ASP A 393 0.93 -35.16 18.60
C ASP A 393 0.89 -34.09 19.70
N GLY A 394 1.93 -34.01 20.53
CA GLY A 394 2.22 -32.92 21.44
C GLY A 394 3.04 -31.78 20.81
N PHE A 395 3.17 -30.69 21.57
CA PHE A 395 4.08 -29.58 21.33
C PHE A 395 4.82 -29.26 22.64
N HIS A 396 6.14 -29.14 22.55
CA HIS A 396 7.03 -28.83 23.67
C HIS A 396 7.76 -27.51 23.39
N GLU A 397 7.80 -26.61 24.38
CA GLU A 397 8.50 -25.34 24.25
C GLU A 397 10.01 -25.52 24.44
N ILE A 398 10.80 -24.96 23.53
CA ILE A 398 12.26 -25.08 23.49
C ILE A 398 12.88 -23.70 23.71
N GLN A 399 13.81 -23.60 24.65
CA GLN A 399 14.57 -22.38 24.92
C GLN A 399 16.05 -22.71 25.10
N VAL A 400 16.87 -22.31 24.12
CA VAL A 400 18.31 -22.58 24.06
C VAL A 400 19.09 -21.28 24.16
N PRO A 401 20.06 -21.11 25.10
CA PRO A 401 20.86 -19.89 25.19
C PRO A 401 21.67 -19.58 23.93
N LEU A 402 21.78 -18.28 23.56
CA LEU A 402 22.60 -17.86 22.41
C LEU A 402 24.10 -18.05 22.63
N HIS A 403 24.57 -18.12 23.89
CA HIS A 403 25.99 -18.18 24.19
C HIS A 403 26.54 -19.61 24.08
N MET A 404 27.55 -19.82 23.22
CA MET A 404 28.13 -21.13 22.91
C MET A 404 28.58 -21.95 24.13
N ALA A 405 29.10 -21.30 25.19
CA ALA A 405 29.50 -22.01 26.41
C ALA A 405 28.31 -22.51 27.25
N GLU A 406 27.13 -21.92 27.08
CA GLU A 406 25.88 -22.29 27.75
C GLU A 406 25.09 -23.30 26.92
N MET A 407 25.04 -23.12 25.59
CA MET A 407 24.54 -24.12 24.65
C MET A 407 25.24 -25.49 24.82
N ARG A 408 26.58 -25.49 24.99
CA ARG A 408 27.36 -26.70 25.34
C ARG A 408 27.08 -27.30 26.71
N ARG A 409 26.51 -26.53 27.65
CA ARG A 409 26.09 -27.04 28.96
C ARG A 409 24.70 -27.63 28.89
N TYR A 410 23.80 -26.99 28.15
CA TYR A 410 22.46 -27.46 27.83
C TYR A 410 22.52 -28.83 27.13
N ALA A 411 23.27 -28.94 26.03
CA ALA A 411 23.45 -30.18 25.27
C ALA A 411 24.17 -31.33 26.01
N ARG A 412 24.61 -31.13 27.27
CA ARG A 412 25.20 -32.17 28.13
C ARG A 412 24.23 -32.68 29.22
N GLN A 413 23.00 -32.19 29.23
CA GLN A 413 21.95 -32.67 30.12
C GLN A 413 21.34 -33.96 29.54
N ALA A 414 21.02 -34.93 30.40
CA ALA A 414 20.65 -36.28 29.99
C ALA A 414 19.21 -36.43 29.45
N GLU A 415 18.47 -35.32 29.31
CA GLU A 415 17.03 -35.28 28.96
C GLU A 415 16.77 -34.55 27.62
N VAL A 416 17.82 -34.12 26.90
CA VAL A 416 17.70 -33.43 25.60
C VAL A 416 17.38 -34.45 24.50
N SER A 417 16.38 -34.16 23.64
CA SER A 417 16.00 -35.06 22.55
C SER A 417 17.03 -35.15 21.42
N ASP A 418 16.98 -36.23 20.62
CA ASP A 418 17.89 -36.44 19.48
C ASP A 418 17.84 -35.29 18.46
N ILE A 419 16.64 -34.72 18.22
CA ILE A 419 16.43 -33.64 17.24
C ILE A 419 16.93 -32.29 17.77
N GLU A 420 16.82 -32.02 19.08
CA GLU A 420 17.48 -30.89 19.72
C GLU A 420 19.01 -31.04 19.68
N SER A 421 19.52 -32.24 19.93
CA SER A 421 20.96 -32.55 19.87
C SER A 421 21.54 -32.31 18.46
N GLU A 422 20.82 -32.69 17.40
CA GLU A 422 21.21 -32.39 16.02
C GLU A 422 21.17 -30.88 15.74
N ALA A 423 20.14 -30.14 16.21
CA ALA A 423 20.07 -28.69 16.09
C ALA A 423 21.28 -27.99 16.71
N MET A 424 21.67 -28.41 17.92
CA MET A 424 22.85 -27.84 18.57
C MET A 424 24.12 -28.11 17.74
N GLN A 425 24.27 -29.31 17.17
CA GLN A 425 25.39 -29.64 16.29
C GLN A 425 25.35 -28.87 14.96
N CYS A 426 24.18 -28.59 14.39
CA CYS A 426 24.01 -27.71 13.23
C CYS A 426 24.43 -26.26 13.52
N LEU A 427 23.95 -25.69 14.63
CA LEU A 427 24.32 -24.34 15.07
C LEU A 427 25.82 -24.24 15.38
N GLU A 428 26.41 -25.21 16.09
CA GLU A 428 27.85 -25.22 16.38
C GLU A 428 28.72 -25.31 15.11
N ARG A 429 28.38 -26.19 14.17
CA ARG A 429 29.09 -26.33 12.88
C ARG A 429 29.07 -25.01 12.09
N THR A 430 27.92 -24.34 12.08
CA THR A 430 27.71 -23.11 11.30
C THR A 430 28.36 -21.90 11.96
N ALA A 431 28.27 -21.75 13.28
CA ALA A 431 28.96 -20.71 14.04
C ALA A 431 30.49 -20.79 13.89
N GLY A 432 31.07 -21.99 13.78
CA GLY A 432 32.49 -22.19 13.50
C GLY A 432 32.93 -21.80 12.08
N GLY A 433 32.00 -21.73 11.12
CA GLY A 433 32.27 -21.44 9.71
C GLY A 433 32.25 -19.94 9.35
N LEU A 434 31.41 -19.15 10.01
CA LEU A 434 31.18 -17.72 9.71
C LEU A 434 32.45 -16.85 9.80
N GLY A 435 33.45 -17.25 10.58
CA GLY A 435 34.73 -16.52 10.70
C GLY A 435 35.69 -16.64 9.51
N LYS A 436 35.35 -17.39 8.44
CA LYS A 436 36.26 -17.70 7.31
C LYS A 436 35.85 -17.10 5.95
N GLY A 437 35.00 -16.07 5.93
CA GLY A 437 34.73 -15.30 4.71
C GLY A 437 34.05 -16.10 3.61
N ALA A 438 33.14 -17.00 3.97
CA ALA A 438 32.20 -17.55 3.01
C ALA A 438 31.16 -16.48 2.68
N ASP A 439 31.12 -16.00 1.43
CA ASP A 439 30.00 -15.20 0.94
C ASP A 439 28.72 -16.03 1.08
N LEU A 440 27.81 -15.57 1.94
CA LEU A 440 26.43 -16.06 2.01
C LEU A 440 25.60 -15.22 1.04
N GLU A 441 25.61 -15.59 -0.24
CA GLU A 441 24.51 -15.25 -1.14
C GLU A 441 23.18 -15.72 -0.50
N ALA A 442 22.10 -14.98 -0.77
CA ALA A 442 20.86 -14.98 0.02
C ALA A 442 19.96 -16.24 -0.11
N GLY A 443 20.56 -17.42 -0.26
CA GLY A 443 19.90 -18.72 -0.36
C GLY A 443 20.12 -19.59 0.87
N VAL A 444 19.13 -20.43 1.15
CA VAL A 444 19.21 -21.53 2.14
C VAL A 444 20.45 -22.39 1.84
N ARG A 445 21.34 -22.59 2.82
CA ARG A 445 22.46 -23.53 2.69
C ARG A 445 22.07 -24.89 3.27
N THR A 446 22.15 -25.90 2.41
CA THR A 446 21.42 -27.17 2.51
C THR A 446 22.25 -28.30 3.13
N MET A 447 21.56 -29.22 3.82
CA MET A 447 21.88 -30.63 4.07
C MET A 447 23.23 -31.05 4.68
N VAL A 448 23.13 -31.74 5.82
CA VAL A 448 24.13 -32.73 6.28
C VAL A 448 23.87 -34.05 5.53
N SER A 449 24.68 -34.33 4.52
CA SER A 449 24.66 -35.61 3.78
C SER A 449 24.81 -36.80 4.74
N GLY A 450 23.83 -37.72 4.74
CA GLY A 450 23.87 -39.00 5.48
C GLY A 450 23.10 -39.05 6.81
N SER A 451 22.31 -38.02 7.15
CA SER A 451 21.45 -38.01 8.35
C SER A 451 20.01 -38.46 8.06
N LYS A 452 19.28 -38.90 9.09
CA LYS A 452 17.80 -39.10 9.05
C LYS A 452 17.04 -37.76 9.12
N PHE A 453 17.75 -36.68 9.42
CA PHE A 453 17.19 -35.35 9.61
C PHE A 453 17.47 -34.44 8.41
N LEU A 454 16.48 -33.63 8.03
CA LEU A 454 16.62 -32.53 7.08
C LEU A 454 16.56 -31.21 7.84
N ALA A 455 17.64 -30.42 7.78
CA ALA A 455 17.78 -29.16 8.51
C ALA A 455 18.05 -27.99 7.57
N ALA A 456 17.51 -26.82 7.89
CA ALA A 456 17.79 -25.56 7.21
C ALA A 456 17.66 -24.35 8.15
N PHE A 457 18.46 -23.33 7.89
CA PHE A 457 18.46 -22.08 8.66
C PHE A 457 17.56 -21.01 8.04
N PHE A 458 16.88 -20.25 8.91
CA PHE A 458 16.30 -18.96 8.55
C PHE A 458 17.38 -17.89 8.61
N MET A 459 17.54 -17.09 7.56
CA MET A 459 18.51 -15.99 7.52
C MET A 459 17.83 -14.64 7.27
N ALA A 460 18.38 -13.59 7.88
CA ALA A 460 18.01 -12.19 7.64
C ALA A 460 18.76 -11.61 6.44
N ASP A 461 18.16 -10.64 5.74
CA ASP A 461 18.91 -9.83 4.79
C ASP A 461 19.84 -8.87 5.55
N THR A 462 21.15 -9.08 5.39
CA THR A 462 22.18 -8.30 6.10
C THR A 462 22.60 -7.01 5.37
N SER A 463 22.03 -6.74 4.18
CA SER A 463 22.47 -5.68 3.26
C SER A 463 22.45 -4.24 3.82
N GLY A 464 21.87 -3.99 5.00
CA GLY A 464 21.84 -2.68 5.66
C GLY A 464 22.28 -2.61 7.13
N ARG A 465 22.57 -3.72 7.81
CA ARG A 465 22.74 -3.75 9.29
C ARG A 465 24.12 -4.25 9.71
N ARG A 466 25.05 -3.32 9.98
CA ARG A 466 26.39 -3.65 10.52
C ARG A 466 26.29 -4.30 11.91
N GLY A 467 26.62 -5.59 12.02
CA GLY A 467 27.03 -6.21 13.28
C GLY A 467 26.03 -7.15 13.99
N ARG A 468 25.09 -7.78 13.28
CA ARG A 468 24.34 -8.95 13.78
C ARG A 468 24.64 -10.17 12.91
N ASP A 469 24.67 -11.36 13.51
CA ASP A 469 24.81 -12.62 12.74
C ASP A 469 23.59 -12.81 11.84
N PRO A 470 23.74 -13.37 10.62
CA PRO A 470 22.64 -13.51 9.68
C PRO A 470 21.56 -14.52 10.11
N ILE A 471 21.84 -15.40 11.07
CA ILE A 471 20.94 -16.52 11.43
C ILE A 471 19.81 -16.04 12.35
N LEU A 472 18.58 -16.09 11.82
CA LEU A 472 17.34 -15.83 12.54
C LEU A 472 16.78 -17.07 13.24
N GLY A 473 17.17 -18.28 12.84
CA GLY A 473 16.63 -19.52 13.42
C GLY A 473 16.93 -20.77 12.60
N GLU A 474 16.31 -21.88 12.99
CA GLU A 474 16.47 -23.20 12.35
C GLU A 474 15.14 -23.97 12.30
N LEU A 475 14.97 -24.79 11.25
CA LEU A 475 13.89 -25.78 11.08
C LEU A 475 14.51 -27.15 10.79
N ILE A 476 14.08 -28.17 11.52
CA ILE A 476 14.54 -29.56 11.36
C ILE A 476 13.34 -30.51 11.25
N LEU A 477 13.41 -31.44 10.30
CA LEU A 477 12.46 -32.52 10.08
C LEU A 477 13.12 -33.88 10.30
N ASP A 478 12.41 -34.82 10.92
CA ASP A 478 12.83 -36.22 11.09
C ASP A 478 12.02 -37.12 10.13
N PHE A 479 12.71 -37.88 9.29
CA PHE A 479 12.11 -38.78 8.30
C PHE A 479 12.08 -40.27 8.70
N GLN A 480 12.47 -40.63 9.94
CA GLN A 480 12.29 -41.96 10.57
C GLN A 480 12.40 -43.18 9.61
N ASP A 481 13.54 -43.32 8.94
CA ASP A 481 13.87 -44.43 8.02
C ASP A 481 12.94 -44.61 6.79
N ALA A 482 12.04 -43.67 6.53
CA ALA A 482 10.96 -43.82 5.54
C ALA A 482 11.31 -43.41 4.10
N VAL A 483 12.52 -42.92 3.83
CA VAL A 483 12.95 -42.43 2.49
C VAL A 483 14.33 -42.94 2.15
N ASP A 484 14.49 -43.63 1.01
CA ASP A 484 15.82 -43.86 0.42
C ASP A 484 16.22 -42.58 -0.32
N LEU A 485 16.89 -41.68 0.42
CA LEU A 485 17.29 -40.31 0.04
C LEU A 485 18.35 -40.27 -1.10
N ARG A 486 18.31 -41.22 -2.04
CA ARG A 486 19.30 -41.45 -3.11
C ARG A 486 18.69 -41.42 -4.53
N SER A 487 17.41 -41.08 -4.66
CA SER A 487 16.65 -41.08 -5.91
C SER A 487 16.18 -39.68 -6.35
N GLU A 488 15.61 -39.59 -7.54
CA GLU A 488 15.16 -38.34 -8.20
C GLU A 488 14.21 -37.48 -7.32
N GLY A 489 13.43 -38.09 -6.43
CA GLY A 489 12.53 -37.39 -5.52
C GLY A 489 13.23 -36.42 -4.55
N MET A 490 14.53 -36.57 -4.30
CA MET A 490 15.29 -35.66 -3.42
C MET A 490 15.35 -34.22 -3.95
N ALA A 491 15.42 -34.04 -5.27
CA ALA A 491 15.50 -32.70 -5.86
C ALA A 491 14.20 -31.90 -5.67
N VAL A 492 13.06 -32.60 -5.62
CA VAL A 492 11.73 -32.04 -5.39
C VAL A 492 11.55 -31.73 -3.90
N LEU A 493 11.88 -32.69 -3.04
CA LEU A 493 11.77 -32.56 -1.58
C LEU A 493 12.64 -31.42 -1.05
N SER A 494 13.91 -31.32 -1.49
CA SER A 494 14.81 -30.22 -1.10
C SER A 494 14.28 -28.86 -1.54
N ARG A 495 13.83 -28.73 -2.80
CA ARG A 495 13.30 -27.48 -3.36
C ARG A 495 12.03 -27.00 -2.64
N ASN A 496 11.13 -27.93 -2.31
CA ASN A 496 9.92 -27.64 -1.57
C ASN A 496 10.24 -27.23 -0.12
N PHE A 497 11.23 -27.86 0.52
CA PHE A 497 11.69 -27.50 1.86
C PHE A 497 12.35 -26.12 1.89
N GLU A 498 13.28 -25.84 0.97
CA GLU A 498 13.92 -24.53 0.79
C GLU A 498 12.87 -23.43 0.56
N SER A 499 11.83 -23.70 -0.24
CA SER A 499 10.74 -22.75 -0.49
C SER A 499 9.91 -22.45 0.76
N LEU A 500 9.57 -23.47 1.56
CA LEU A 500 8.86 -23.29 2.83
C LEU A 500 9.73 -22.52 3.84
N VAL A 501 11.01 -22.87 3.94
CA VAL A 501 11.97 -22.22 4.84
C VAL A 501 12.15 -20.74 4.48
N LEU A 502 12.33 -20.42 3.21
CA LEU A 502 12.46 -19.04 2.73
C LEU A 502 11.18 -18.22 3.00
N ALA A 503 10.00 -18.81 2.77
CA ALA A 503 8.72 -18.15 3.03
C ALA A 503 8.51 -17.88 4.54
N ALA A 504 8.84 -18.84 5.40
CA ALA A 504 8.80 -18.68 6.85
C ALA A 504 9.82 -17.63 7.32
N GLY A 505 11.08 -17.69 6.86
CA GLY A 505 12.13 -16.72 7.23
C GLY A 505 11.71 -15.27 6.95
N ASN A 506 11.20 -15.00 5.74
CA ASN A 506 10.66 -13.69 5.35
C ASN A 506 9.46 -13.24 6.21
N ALA A 507 8.59 -14.16 6.63
CA ALA A 507 7.47 -13.84 7.51
C ALA A 507 7.93 -13.52 8.93
N ILE A 508 8.84 -14.32 9.50
CA ILE A 508 9.40 -14.12 10.84
C ILE A 508 10.23 -12.84 10.93
N GLU A 509 11.04 -12.53 9.91
CA GLU A 509 11.79 -11.26 9.86
C GLU A 509 10.85 -10.04 9.94
N ARG A 510 9.68 -10.10 9.28
CA ARG A 510 8.65 -9.05 9.39
C ARG A 510 8.03 -8.96 10.79
N LEU A 511 7.87 -10.09 11.50
CA LEU A 511 7.39 -10.08 12.89
C LEU A 511 8.41 -9.38 13.81
N LEU A 512 9.69 -9.76 13.71
CA LEU A 512 10.78 -9.18 14.49
C LEU A 512 10.99 -7.69 14.18
N LEU A 513 10.86 -7.30 12.91
CA LEU A 513 10.92 -5.89 12.49
C LEU A 513 9.72 -5.08 13.03
N PHE A 514 8.52 -5.67 13.05
CA PHE A 514 7.34 -5.03 13.60
C PHE A 514 7.48 -4.80 15.12
N GLU A 515 7.99 -5.78 15.85
CA GLU A 515 8.26 -5.66 17.29
C GLU A 515 9.24 -4.50 17.59
N ASP A 516 10.39 -4.46 16.89
CA ASP A 516 11.39 -3.37 16.97
C ASP A 516 10.77 -1.99 16.67
N LEU A 517 9.99 -1.87 15.59
CA LEU A 517 9.29 -0.64 15.21
C LEU A 517 8.25 -0.20 16.27
N THR A 518 7.51 -1.13 16.87
CA THR A 518 6.54 -0.80 17.93
C THR A 518 7.24 -0.34 19.22
N GLY A 519 8.39 -0.92 19.57
CA GLY A 519 9.23 -0.46 20.67
C GLY A 519 9.74 0.96 20.46
N GLN A 520 10.30 1.25 19.28
CA GLN A 520 10.78 2.60 18.92
C GLN A 520 9.64 3.62 18.90
N ALA A 521 8.45 3.27 18.40
CA ALA A 521 7.29 4.15 18.40
C ALA A 521 6.81 4.50 19.82
N ALA A 522 6.84 3.54 20.75
CA ALA A 522 6.51 3.78 22.16
C ALA A 522 7.52 4.73 22.83
N GLU A 523 8.82 4.57 22.56
CA GLU A 523 9.86 5.47 23.07
C GLU A 523 9.71 6.89 22.50
N MET A 524 9.45 7.04 21.19
CA MET A 524 9.21 8.35 20.57
C MET A 524 7.97 9.05 21.15
N ALA A 525 6.89 8.32 21.44
CA ALA A 525 5.69 8.88 22.06
C ALA A 525 5.97 9.41 23.47
N GLU A 526 6.75 8.68 24.27
CA GLU A 526 7.12 9.09 25.63
C GLU A 526 8.09 10.29 25.62
N ASN A 527 9.07 10.31 24.72
CA ASN A 527 9.97 11.46 24.54
C ASN A 527 9.22 12.71 24.07
N SER A 528 8.20 12.56 23.22
CA SER A 528 7.33 13.67 22.78
C SER A 528 6.52 14.26 23.93
N ARG A 529 5.94 13.43 24.81
CA ARG A 529 5.22 13.88 26.01
C ARG A 529 6.12 14.70 26.95
N LYS A 530 7.33 14.21 27.22
CA LYS A 530 8.32 14.93 28.04
C LYS A 530 8.71 16.29 27.44
N MET A 531 8.80 16.37 26.11
CA MET A 531 9.09 17.63 25.42
C MET A 531 7.95 18.65 25.56
N GLU A 532 6.69 18.22 25.39
CA GLU A 532 5.52 19.09 25.60
C GLU A 532 5.43 19.60 27.04
N GLU A 533 5.71 18.74 28.03
CA GLU A 533 5.70 19.14 29.44
C GLU A 533 6.77 20.19 29.75
N ASN A 534 8.01 19.97 29.27
CA ASN A 534 9.10 20.93 29.42
C ASN A 534 8.78 22.28 28.74
N GLN A 535 8.15 22.27 27.56
CA GLN A 535 7.71 23.50 26.88
C GLN A 535 6.67 24.26 27.71
N ARG A 536 5.68 23.57 28.30
CA ARG A 536 4.69 24.20 29.19
C ARG A 536 5.34 24.83 30.43
N GLN A 537 6.30 24.15 31.04
CA GLN A 537 7.04 24.66 32.21
C GLN A 537 7.85 25.93 31.85
N LEU A 538 8.57 25.91 30.72
CA LEU A 538 9.34 27.08 30.23
C LEU A 538 8.43 28.28 29.92
N PHE A 539 7.27 28.05 29.28
CA PHE A 539 6.30 29.11 29.00
C PHE A 539 5.76 29.74 30.30
N HIS A 540 5.42 28.91 31.30
CA HIS A 540 5.01 29.40 32.62
C HIS A 540 6.11 30.21 33.34
N ALA A 541 7.36 29.75 33.30
CA ALA A 541 8.49 30.44 33.93
C ALA A 541 8.76 31.81 33.27
N HIS A 542 8.78 31.87 31.94
CA HIS A 542 9.00 33.12 31.20
C HIS A 542 7.88 34.14 31.46
N ARG A 543 6.65 33.66 31.59
CA ARG A 543 5.47 34.46 31.92
C ARG A 543 5.51 35.03 33.34
N LEU A 544 5.89 34.23 34.34
CA LEU A 544 6.08 34.69 35.72
C LEU A 544 7.18 35.77 35.82
N ALA A 545 8.31 35.57 35.14
CA ALA A 545 9.39 36.55 35.08
C ALA A 545 8.93 37.89 34.45
N THR A 546 8.08 37.82 33.43
CA THR A 546 7.49 39.00 32.79
C THR A 546 6.54 39.74 33.73
N VAL A 547 5.63 39.02 34.41
CA VAL A 547 4.70 39.63 35.39
C VAL A 547 5.46 40.30 36.54
N GLY A 548 6.52 39.67 37.06
CA GLY A 548 7.35 40.25 38.13
C GLY A 548 8.01 41.58 37.74
N ARG A 549 8.42 41.72 36.46
CA ARG A 549 8.99 42.96 35.93
C ARG A 549 7.93 44.05 35.69
N LEU A 550 6.71 43.68 35.33
CA LEU A 550 5.59 44.62 35.08
C LEU A 550 4.98 45.17 36.38
N ALA A 551 5.02 44.41 37.48
CA ALA A 551 4.47 44.84 38.77
C ALA A 551 5.06 46.16 39.29
N ALA A 552 6.34 46.43 39.01
CA ALA A 552 7.00 47.68 39.41
C ALA A 552 6.44 48.93 38.70
N GLY A 553 6.06 48.82 37.41
CA GLY A 553 5.43 49.91 36.68
C GLY A 553 3.99 50.16 37.12
N ALA A 554 3.21 49.09 37.27
CA ALA A 554 1.84 49.16 37.75
C ALA A 554 1.72 49.75 39.16
N ALA A 555 2.69 49.46 40.05
CA ALA A 555 2.74 50.07 41.38
C ALA A 555 2.86 51.61 41.31
N HIS A 556 3.65 52.15 40.37
CA HIS A 556 3.76 53.59 40.19
C HIS A 556 2.45 54.20 39.64
N GLU A 557 1.81 53.55 38.67
CA GLU A 557 0.52 54.02 38.12
C GLU A 557 -0.64 53.94 39.12
N ILE A 558 -0.60 53.03 40.09
CA ILE A 558 -1.60 52.92 41.17
C ILE A 558 -1.32 53.94 42.31
N ASN A 559 -0.05 54.18 42.65
CA ASN A 559 0.31 55.14 43.70
C ASN A 559 -0.08 56.58 43.35
N ASN A 560 -0.10 56.96 42.07
CA ASN A 560 -0.46 58.30 41.61
C ASN A 560 -1.94 58.67 41.94
N PRO A 561 -2.97 57.94 41.49
CA PRO A 561 -4.37 58.18 41.86
C PRO A 561 -4.63 57.99 43.37
N LEU A 562 -3.97 57.03 44.05
CA LEU A 562 -4.06 56.90 45.51
C LEU A 562 -3.58 58.17 46.23
N THR A 563 -2.53 58.82 45.72
CA THR A 563 -2.04 60.10 46.25
C THR A 563 -3.07 61.22 46.06
N ILE A 564 -3.75 61.26 44.91
CA ILE A 564 -4.81 62.24 44.62
C ILE A 564 -6.05 62.02 45.50
N ILE A 565 -6.44 60.76 45.74
CA ILE A 565 -7.50 60.38 46.69
C ILE A 565 -7.13 60.86 48.09
N SER A 566 -5.94 60.49 48.59
CA SER A 566 -5.45 60.88 49.92
C SER A 566 -5.38 62.39 50.11
N LEU A 567 -4.97 63.15 49.09
CA LEU A 567 -4.95 64.61 49.16
C LEU A 567 -6.37 65.19 49.22
N ASN A 568 -7.30 64.70 48.40
CA ASN A 568 -8.68 65.19 48.40
C ASN A 568 -9.42 64.83 49.69
N THR A 569 -9.24 63.62 50.25
CA THR A 569 -9.84 63.25 51.54
C THR A 569 -9.28 64.08 52.69
N GLN A 570 -7.98 64.41 52.69
CA GLN A 570 -7.39 65.34 53.65
C GLN A 570 -7.95 66.77 53.51
N ILE A 571 -8.16 67.26 52.29
CA ILE A 571 -8.76 68.59 52.06
C ILE A 571 -10.23 68.59 52.51
N LEU A 572 -11.03 67.61 52.08
CA LEU A 572 -12.40 67.40 52.55
C LEU A 572 -12.48 67.39 54.07
N SER A 573 -11.59 66.66 54.75
CA SER A 573 -11.52 66.59 56.22
C SER A 573 -11.22 67.93 56.91
N ARG A 574 -10.53 68.85 56.22
CA ARG A 574 -10.26 70.22 56.71
C ARG A 574 -11.41 71.18 56.38
N THR A 575 -11.99 71.07 55.19
CA THR A 575 -13.10 71.93 54.73
C THR A 575 -14.42 71.59 55.43
N LEU A 576 -14.70 70.32 55.73
CA LEU A 576 -15.89 69.89 56.50
C LEU A 576 -15.98 70.52 57.91
N ARG A 577 -14.87 71.01 58.46
CA ARG A 577 -14.86 71.78 59.73
C ARG A 577 -15.34 73.24 59.57
N LYS A 578 -15.62 73.69 58.36
CA LYS A 578 -16.14 75.02 57.99
C LYS A 578 -17.20 74.86 56.89
N MET A 579 -18.45 74.66 57.30
CA MET A 579 -19.59 74.47 56.39
C MET A 579 -19.89 75.74 55.57
N GLU A 580 -19.25 75.92 54.42
CA GLU A 580 -19.49 77.10 53.55
C GLU A 580 -19.76 76.80 52.06
N ASN A 581 -19.51 75.60 51.53
CA ASN A 581 -19.97 75.26 50.17
C ASN A 581 -20.15 73.74 49.92
N VAL A 582 -21.34 73.33 49.48
CA VAL A 582 -21.68 71.95 49.10
C VAL A 582 -21.14 71.57 47.71
N ASP A 583 -20.98 72.53 46.80
CA ASP A 583 -20.52 72.26 45.44
C ASP A 583 -19.02 71.90 45.37
N ASP A 584 -18.18 72.54 46.19
CA ASP A 584 -16.77 72.14 46.35
C ASP A 584 -16.64 70.74 46.99
N LEU A 585 -17.57 70.39 47.90
CA LEU A 585 -17.65 69.05 48.50
C LEU A 585 -17.94 67.99 47.44
N ASN A 586 -19.00 68.20 46.64
CA ASN A 586 -19.41 67.30 45.56
C ASN A 586 -18.34 67.18 44.47
N SER A 587 -17.69 68.29 44.11
CA SER A 587 -16.58 68.31 43.14
C SER A 587 -15.40 67.45 43.61
N ARG A 588 -15.01 67.54 44.89
CA ARG A 588 -13.91 66.74 45.46
C ARG A 588 -14.26 65.27 45.64
N LEU A 589 -15.49 64.96 46.06
CA LEU A 589 -15.98 63.59 46.13
C LEU A 589 -15.97 62.94 44.75
N LYS A 590 -16.43 63.66 43.72
CA LYS A 590 -16.35 63.19 42.34
C LYS A 590 -14.92 62.88 41.90
N VAL A 591 -13.94 63.76 42.18
CA VAL A 591 -12.52 63.50 41.88
C VAL A 591 -11.99 62.25 42.59
N ILE A 592 -12.44 61.96 43.82
CA ILE A 592 -12.09 60.72 44.52
C ILE A 592 -12.68 59.49 43.81
N THR A 593 -13.97 59.52 43.46
CA THR A 593 -14.64 58.45 42.71
C THR A 593 -13.96 58.20 41.37
N ASP A 594 -13.69 59.26 40.59
CA ASP A 594 -13.01 59.17 39.28
C ASP A 594 -11.60 58.54 39.41
N GLN A 595 -10.89 58.74 40.53
CA GLN A 595 -9.60 58.09 40.78
C GLN A 595 -9.71 56.65 41.31
N GLU A 596 -10.77 56.31 42.04
CA GLU A 596 -11.04 54.93 42.47
C GLU A 596 -11.36 54.06 41.25
N GLU A 597 -12.28 54.49 40.39
CA GLU A 597 -12.60 53.80 39.13
C GLU A 597 -11.35 53.56 38.28
N ARG A 598 -10.45 54.55 38.24
CA ARG A 598 -9.16 54.46 37.53
C ARG A 598 -8.25 53.38 38.13
N ILE A 599 -8.11 53.30 39.45
CA ILE A 599 -7.32 52.24 40.11
C ILE A 599 -7.94 50.87 39.83
N SER A 600 -9.26 50.75 40.02
CA SER A 600 -10.02 49.53 39.75
C SER A 600 -9.85 49.07 38.30
N LYS A 601 -9.80 49.98 37.32
CA LYS A 601 -9.51 49.67 35.92
C LYS A 601 -8.06 49.19 35.70
N ILE A 602 -7.06 49.85 36.26
CA ILE A 602 -5.64 49.44 36.14
C ILE A 602 -5.44 48.03 36.72
N ILE A 603 -6.04 47.73 37.88
CA ILE A 603 -5.97 46.40 38.51
C ILE A 603 -6.66 45.34 37.64
N GLN A 604 -7.80 45.66 37.02
CA GLN A 604 -8.48 44.74 36.10
C GLN A 604 -7.68 44.47 34.83
N GLU A 605 -7.07 45.48 34.21
CA GLU A 605 -6.20 45.32 33.03
C GLU A 605 -4.96 44.48 33.37
N LEU A 606 -4.31 44.73 34.52
CA LEU A 606 -3.17 43.95 35.01
C LEU A 606 -3.54 42.49 35.32
N MET A 607 -4.68 42.25 35.97
CA MET A 607 -5.16 40.90 36.26
C MET A 607 -5.57 40.14 35.00
N GLY A 608 -6.17 40.82 34.01
CA GLY A 608 -6.51 40.23 32.72
C GLY A 608 -5.28 39.72 31.96
N PHE A 609 -4.15 40.44 32.06
CA PHE A 609 -2.86 39.99 31.52
C PHE A 609 -2.25 38.84 32.33
N ALA A 610 -2.28 38.93 33.66
CA ALA A 610 -1.73 37.90 34.55
C ALA A 610 -2.52 36.57 34.51
N ARG A 611 -3.83 36.61 34.24
CA ARG A 611 -4.73 35.45 34.08
C ARG A 611 -5.83 35.75 33.05
N PRO A 612 -5.58 35.65 31.74
CA PRO A 612 -6.64 35.65 30.75
C PRO A 612 -7.48 34.39 30.96
N ALA A 613 -8.78 34.50 30.70
CA ALA A 613 -9.64 33.33 30.64
C ALA A 613 -9.25 32.48 29.42
N GLU A 614 -9.32 31.16 29.55
CA GLU A 614 -9.16 30.27 28.39
C GLU A 614 -10.17 30.67 27.29
N PRO A 615 -9.71 30.85 26.04
CA PRO A 615 -10.56 31.29 24.95
C PRO A 615 -11.65 30.26 24.65
N LYS A 616 -12.91 30.73 24.62
CA LYS A 616 -14.07 29.91 24.28
C LYS A 616 -14.34 29.99 22.79
N PHE A 617 -13.57 29.22 22.02
CA PHE A 617 -13.74 29.09 20.59
C PHE A 617 -15.18 28.68 20.22
N CYS A 618 -15.81 29.45 19.35
CA CYS A 618 -17.06 29.11 18.68
C CYS A 618 -17.04 29.58 17.23
N GLN A 619 -17.99 29.07 16.43
CA GLN A 619 -18.20 29.53 15.06
C GLN A 619 -19.07 30.79 15.08
N VAL A 620 -18.55 31.88 14.52
CA VAL A 620 -19.22 33.19 14.57
C VAL A 620 -18.96 33.99 13.30
N GLY A 621 -19.97 34.72 12.85
CA GLY A 621 -19.87 35.64 11.72
C GLY A 621 -19.20 36.94 12.15
N LEU A 622 -18.12 37.34 11.46
CA LEU A 622 -17.38 38.57 11.79
C LEU A 622 -18.28 39.82 11.77
N ALA A 623 -19.24 39.88 10.84
CA ALA A 623 -20.19 40.99 10.72
C ALA A 623 -21.06 41.16 11.97
N GLU A 624 -21.37 40.08 12.71
CA GLU A 624 -22.15 40.15 13.96
C GLU A 624 -21.34 40.79 15.09
N ILE A 625 -20.09 40.34 15.28
CA ILE A 625 -19.14 40.88 16.27
C ILE A 625 -18.93 42.38 16.02
N VAL A 626 -18.56 42.74 14.79
CA VAL A 626 -18.28 44.14 14.44
C VAL A 626 -19.56 44.98 14.50
N GLY A 627 -20.73 44.43 14.11
CA GLY A 627 -22.02 45.11 14.23
C GLY A 627 -22.38 45.50 15.67
N LYS A 628 -22.18 44.59 16.64
CA LYS A 628 -22.39 44.89 18.07
C LYS A 628 -21.47 46.00 18.56
N VAL A 629 -20.18 45.88 18.26
CA VAL A 629 -19.14 46.87 18.60
C VAL A 629 -19.46 48.26 18.04
N VAL A 630 -19.84 48.33 16.75
CA VAL A 630 -20.20 49.58 16.07
C VAL A 630 -21.44 50.22 16.69
N LYS A 631 -22.46 49.42 17.04
CA LYS A 631 -23.66 49.93 17.72
C LYS A 631 -23.34 50.54 19.10
N VAL A 632 -22.56 49.83 19.92
CA VAL A 632 -22.15 50.31 21.26
C VAL A 632 -21.36 51.63 21.18
N ILE A 633 -20.54 51.81 20.15
CA ILE A 633 -19.78 53.04 19.93
C ILE A 633 -20.70 54.18 19.45
N GLY A 634 -21.64 53.91 18.54
CA GLY A 634 -22.62 54.88 18.05
C GLY A 634 -23.54 55.43 19.14
N ASP A 635 -23.93 54.60 20.10
CA ASP A 635 -24.85 54.98 21.19
C ASP A 635 -24.16 55.76 22.34
N ARG A 636 -22.81 55.71 22.45
CA ARG A 636 -22.08 56.19 23.65
C ARG A 636 -20.99 57.23 23.40
N VAL A 637 -20.50 57.38 22.16
CA VAL A 637 -19.47 58.37 21.82
C VAL A 637 -20.12 59.53 21.06
N PRO A 638 -19.87 60.81 21.40
CA PRO A 638 -20.35 61.94 20.62
C PRO A 638 -19.63 61.99 19.25
N MET A 639 -20.12 61.19 18.31
CA MET A 639 -19.64 61.01 16.92
C MET A 639 -19.87 62.25 16.02
N ALA A 640 -19.85 63.45 16.58
CA ALA A 640 -20.18 64.70 15.89
C ALA A 640 -19.19 65.09 14.78
N ARG A 641 -18.04 64.40 14.65
CA ARG A 641 -16.97 64.71 13.67
C ARG A 641 -16.31 63.51 13.00
N ILE A 642 -16.68 62.27 13.33
CA ILE A 642 -16.06 61.06 12.75
C ILE A 642 -17.09 60.28 11.92
N ARG A 643 -16.74 59.98 10.67
CA ARG A 643 -17.51 59.09 9.80
C ARG A 643 -17.00 57.66 9.95
N LEU A 644 -17.88 56.73 10.30
CA LEU A 644 -17.60 55.31 10.24
C LEU A 644 -18.08 54.74 8.90
N ASP A 645 -17.17 54.17 8.13
CA ASP A 645 -17.40 53.53 6.84
C ASP A 645 -17.22 52.00 7.00
N ASN A 646 -18.31 51.31 7.33
CA ASN A 646 -18.31 49.86 7.50
C ASN A 646 -18.62 49.16 6.17
N ARG A 647 -17.60 48.51 5.59
CA ARG A 647 -17.63 47.79 4.32
C ARG A 647 -17.48 46.28 4.50
N ILE A 648 -17.66 45.76 5.71
CA ILE A 648 -17.62 44.33 5.98
C ILE A 648 -18.88 43.69 5.37
N ALA A 649 -18.68 42.81 4.39
CA ALA A 649 -19.75 42.06 3.74
C ALA A 649 -20.40 41.04 4.70
N VAL A 650 -21.67 40.74 4.47
CA VAL A 650 -22.47 39.83 5.34
C VAL A 650 -22.17 38.36 5.04
N ASP A 651 -21.72 38.05 3.82
CA ASP A 651 -21.47 36.71 3.27
C ASP A 651 -20.03 36.19 3.48
N LEU A 652 -19.34 36.68 4.51
CA LEU A 652 -17.97 36.27 4.83
C LEU A 652 -17.91 34.88 5.51
N PRO A 653 -16.82 34.11 5.31
CA PRO A 653 -16.63 32.83 5.99
C PRO A 653 -16.62 32.95 7.52
N LEU A 654 -17.22 31.95 8.20
CA LEU A 654 -17.21 31.86 9.66
C LEU A 654 -15.79 31.64 10.19
N VAL A 655 -15.48 32.32 11.30
CA VAL A 655 -14.20 32.22 12.02
C VAL A 655 -14.36 31.43 13.31
N MET A 656 -13.30 30.71 13.71
CA MET A 656 -13.22 29.96 14.96
C MET A 656 -12.53 30.79 16.04
N VAL A 657 -13.28 31.54 16.83
CA VAL A 657 -12.76 32.54 17.80
C VAL A 657 -13.64 32.64 19.05
N ASP A 658 -13.13 33.25 20.12
CA ASP A 658 -13.94 33.74 21.25
C ASP A 658 -14.56 35.12 20.90
N PRO A 659 -15.91 35.24 20.77
CA PRO A 659 -16.54 36.48 20.33
C PRO A 659 -16.30 37.64 21.29
N LEU A 660 -16.29 37.39 22.60
CA LEU A 660 -16.13 38.45 23.61
C LEU A 660 -14.71 39.01 23.59
N GLN A 661 -13.72 38.15 23.33
CA GLN A 661 -12.35 38.58 23.13
C GLN A 661 -12.18 39.37 21.82
N MET A 662 -12.85 38.96 20.74
CA MET A 662 -12.83 39.71 19.47
C MET A 662 -13.56 41.05 19.57
N GLU A 663 -14.70 41.11 20.26
CA GLU A 663 -15.39 42.38 20.59
C GLU A 663 -14.44 43.33 21.31
N GLN A 664 -13.66 42.84 22.29
CA GLN A 664 -12.64 43.63 22.99
C GLN A 664 -11.51 44.14 22.06
N VAL A 665 -11.04 43.32 21.11
CA VAL A 665 -10.04 43.75 20.11
C VAL A 665 -10.58 44.89 19.24
N PHE A 666 -11.77 44.72 18.66
CA PHE A 666 -12.34 45.74 17.77
C PHE A 666 -12.74 47.01 18.52
N MET A 667 -13.30 46.91 19.74
CA MET A 667 -13.54 48.06 20.61
C MET A 667 -12.24 48.86 20.86
N ASN A 668 -11.14 48.19 21.22
CA ASN A 668 -9.86 48.85 21.49
C ASN A 668 -9.28 49.53 20.25
N LEU A 669 -9.32 48.88 19.08
CA LEU A 669 -8.84 49.47 17.82
C LEU A 669 -9.66 50.71 17.42
N LEU A 670 -10.99 50.65 17.54
CA LEU A 670 -11.88 51.78 17.21
C LEU A 670 -11.75 52.95 18.20
N ILE A 671 -11.59 52.65 19.50
CA ILE A 671 -11.31 53.67 20.52
C ILE A 671 -9.95 54.34 20.26
N ASN A 672 -8.93 53.59 19.85
CA ASN A 672 -7.62 54.14 19.49
C ASN A 672 -7.69 55.02 18.24
N ALA A 673 -8.40 54.57 17.20
CA ALA A 673 -8.67 55.36 15.99
C ALA A 673 -9.39 56.68 16.30
N ASN A 674 -10.45 56.65 17.12
CA ASN A 674 -11.18 57.82 17.58
C ASN A 674 -10.25 58.83 18.30
N HIS A 675 -9.38 58.35 19.19
CA HIS A 675 -8.40 59.21 19.87
C HIS A 675 -7.32 59.81 18.94
N ALA A 676 -7.04 59.18 17.80
CA ALA A 676 -6.07 59.67 16.81
C ALA A 676 -6.65 60.74 15.86
N MET A 677 -7.94 61.07 15.98
CA MET A 677 -8.69 62.01 15.13
C MET A 677 -9.48 63.04 15.96
N PRO A 678 -8.84 63.86 16.82
CA PRO A 678 -9.54 64.83 17.68
C PRO A 678 -10.35 65.87 16.89
N ASP A 679 -9.89 66.25 15.69
CA ASP A 679 -10.56 67.23 14.83
C ASP A 679 -11.64 66.62 13.92
N GLY A 680 -11.75 65.28 13.90
CA GLY A 680 -12.62 64.52 12.98
C GLY A 680 -11.84 63.73 11.93
N GLY A 681 -12.53 62.85 11.21
CA GLY A 681 -11.93 61.96 10.21
C GLY A 681 -12.82 60.80 9.79
N THR A 682 -12.25 59.81 9.11
CA THR A 682 -12.96 58.59 8.69
C THR A 682 -12.29 57.34 9.28
N ILE A 683 -13.10 56.43 9.81
CA ILE A 683 -12.68 55.06 10.14
C ILE A 683 -13.28 54.13 9.10
N THR A 684 -12.44 53.37 8.39
CA THR A 684 -12.87 52.38 7.41
C THR A 684 -12.66 50.97 7.96
N LEU A 685 -13.72 50.16 7.92
CA LEU A 685 -13.70 48.74 8.28
C LEU A 685 -13.91 47.89 7.02
N GLU A 686 -12.91 47.11 6.64
CA GLU A 686 -12.94 46.21 5.48
C GLU A 686 -12.56 44.79 5.94
N ALA A 687 -13.10 43.74 5.32
CA ALA A 687 -12.68 42.37 5.59
C ALA A 687 -12.66 41.56 4.30
N ALA A 688 -11.60 40.76 4.11
CA ALA A 688 -11.39 39.98 2.90
C ALA A 688 -10.79 38.60 3.19
N PRO A 689 -11.30 37.52 2.58
CA PRO A 689 -10.68 36.20 2.69
C PRO A 689 -9.36 36.17 1.89
N ARG A 690 -8.29 35.65 2.51
CA ARG A 690 -6.96 35.48 1.89
C ARG A 690 -6.32 34.18 2.37
N ASN A 691 -5.95 33.30 1.43
CA ASN A 691 -5.15 32.09 1.68
C ASN A 691 -5.65 31.19 2.84
N GLY A 692 -6.97 31.04 3.01
CA GLY A 692 -7.57 30.24 4.09
C GLY A 692 -7.71 30.96 5.44
N PHE A 693 -7.42 32.26 5.49
CA PHE A 693 -7.66 33.15 6.62
C PHE A 693 -8.64 34.27 6.22
N LEU A 694 -9.21 34.94 7.22
CA LEU A 694 -9.98 36.17 7.06
C LEU A 694 -9.14 37.34 7.57
N GLU A 695 -8.79 38.27 6.68
CA GLU A 695 -8.03 39.47 7.03
C GLU A 695 -8.99 40.65 7.23
N VAL A 696 -9.04 41.19 8.45
CA VAL A 696 -9.86 42.33 8.84
C VAL A 696 -8.98 43.57 8.92
N ARG A 697 -9.35 44.62 8.20
CA ARG A 697 -8.63 45.87 8.08
C ARG A 697 -9.39 46.97 8.83
N VAL A 698 -8.74 47.58 9.81
CA VAL A 698 -9.24 48.75 10.54
C VAL A 698 -8.33 49.93 10.20
N ALA A 699 -8.82 50.87 9.40
CA ALA A 699 -8.06 52.03 8.94
C ALA A 699 -8.64 53.34 9.48
N ASP A 700 -7.78 54.25 9.94
CA ASP A 700 -8.13 55.61 10.33
C ASP A 700 -7.42 56.65 9.46
N THR A 701 -7.98 57.85 9.37
CA THR A 701 -7.36 59.02 8.72
C THR A 701 -6.75 59.98 9.76
N GLY A 702 -6.22 59.46 10.86
CA GLY A 702 -5.70 60.26 11.97
C GLY A 702 -4.29 60.78 11.79
N GLN A 703 -3.70 61.27 12.88
CA GLN A 703 -2.35 61.83 12.90
C GLN A 703 -1.22 60.83 12.56
N GLY A 704 -1.51 59.53 12.45
CA GLY A 704 -0.52 58.48 12.21
C GLY A 704 0.44 58.23 13.39
N ILE A 705 1.36 57.29 13.21
CA ILE A 705 2.35 56.88 14.20
C ILE A 705 3.75 57.18 13.66
N ASP A 706 4.61 57.79 14.49
CA ASP A 706 6.01 58.00 14.17
C ASP A 706 6.72 56.65 13.90
N PRO A 707 7.46 56.47 12.79
CA PRO A 707 8.12 55.21 12.45
C PRO A 707 9.05 54.66 13.55
N ARG A 708 9.62 55.53 14.40
CA ARG A 708 10.48 55.13 15.54
C ARG A 708 9.71 54.41 16.65
N ASN A 709 8.40 54.61 16.70
CA ASN A 709 7.51 54.03 17.72
C ASN A 709 6.83 52.74 17.24
N LEU A 710 6.71 52.50 15.92
CA LEU A 710 6.05 51.32 15.35
C LEU A 710 6.53 49.97 15.94
N PRO A 711 7.83 49.72 16.20
CA PRO A 711 8.26 48.46 16.81
C PRO A 711 7.80 48.26 18.27
N LYS A 712 7.36 49.33 18.95
CA LYS A 712 7.05 49.36 20.39
C LYS A 712 5.57 49.50 20.70
N ILE A 713 4.69 49.69 19.71
CA ILE A 713 3.27 49.95 19.97
C ILE A 713 2.52 48.76 20.60
N PHE A 714 3.09 47.56 20.53
CA PHE A 714 2.59 46.35 21.17
C PHE A 714 3.27 46.06 22.52
N ASP A 715 4.26 46.87 22.93
CA ASP A 715 4.88 46.75 24.25
C ASP A 715 3.89 47.23 25.33
N PRO A 716 3.64 46.44 26.41
CA PRO A 716 2.79 46.86 27.52
C PRO A 716 3.24 48.20 28.13
N PHE A 717 2.28 49.06 28.45
CA PHE A 717 2.47 50.41 28.99
C PHE A 717 3.14 51.43 28.05
N PHE A 718 3.42 51.07 26.79
CA PHE A 718 3.88 52.05 25.80
C PHE A 718 2.73 52.96 25.36
N THR A 719 2.88 54.27 25.57
CA THR A 719 1.91 55.29 25.16
C THR A 719 2.62 56.56 24.70
N THR A 720 2.05 57.22 23.68
CA THR A 720 2.50 58.53 23.16
C THR A 720 1.63 59.69 23.65
N LYS A 721 0.64 59.41 24.49
CA LYS A 721 -0.27 60.42 25.09
C LYS A 721 0.35 61.04 26.35
N LYS A 722 -0.24 62.14 26.85
CA LYS A 722 0.20 62.74 28.12
C LYS A 722 -0.07 61.80 29.30
N GLU A 723 0.68 61.98 30.39
CA GLU A 723 0.53 61.18 31.61
C GLU A 723 -0.93 61.17 32.09
N GLY A 724 -1.53 59.98 32.12
CA GLY A 724 -2.93 59.77 32.53
C GLY A 724 -3.98 59.72 31.42
N GLU A 725 -3.64 60.02 30.16
CA GLU A 725 -4.59 59.97 29.01
C GLU A 725 -4.64 58.59 28.31
N GLY A 726 -3.89 57.58 28.78
CA GLY A 726 -3.98 56.20 28.32
C GLY A 726 -3.03 55.25 29.05
N THR A 727 -3.44 53.99 29.27
CA THR A 727 -2.71 52.96 30.04
C THR A 727 -1.60 52.25 29.25
N GLY A 728 -1.50 52.48 27.94
CA GLY A 728 -0.55 51.78 27.05
C GLY A 728 -0.74 50.25 26.96
N LEU A 729 -1.80 49.69 27.55
CA LEU A 729 -2.06 48.24 27.54
C LEU A 729 -2.94 47.78 26.36
N GLY A 730 -3.75 48.68 25.79
CA GLY A 730 -4.79 48.33 24.81
C GLY A 730 -4.28 47.53 23.59
N LEU A 731 -3.19 47.95 22.96
CA LEU A 731 -2.62 47.25 21.79
C LEU A 731 -1.89 45.95 22.16
N ALA A 732 -1.18 45.92 23.29
CA ALA A 732 -0.56 44.70 23.80
C ALA A 732 -1.60 43.61 24.12
N VAL A 733 -2.74 43.99 24.70
CA VAL A 733 -3.89 43.11 24.92
C VAL A 733 -4.49 42.64 23.59
N CYS A 734 -4.60 43.51 22.58
CA CYS A 734 -5.09 43.12 21.26
C CYS A 734 -4.18 42.08 20.57
N HIS A 735 -2.87 42.28 20.61
CA HIS A 735 -1.88 41.34 20.05
C HIS A 735 -2.02 39.95 20.70
N SER A 736 -1.97 39.92 22.04
CA SER A 736 -2.08 38.68 22.81
C SER A 736 -3.39 37.96 22.57
N ILE A 737 -4.53 38.66 22.54
CA ILE A 737 -5.84 38.03 22.24
C ILE A 737 -5.85 37.38 20.86
N VAL A 738 -5.32 38.07 19.83
CA VAL A 738 -5.33 37.55 18.45
C VAL A 738 -4.42 36.35 18.29
N GLU A 739 -3.23 36.33 18.91
CA GLU A 739 -2.35 35.15 18.94
C GLU A 739 -3.00 33.96 19.65
N HIS A 740 -3.65 34.16 20.81
CA HIS A 740 -4.35 33.10 21.52
C HIS A 740 -5.56 32.54 20.75
N ASN A 741 -6.10 33.31 19.79
CA ASN A 741 -7.15 32.84 18.87
C ASN A 741 -6.59 32.24 17.56
N GLY A 742 -5.29 31.94 17.50
CA GLY A 742 -4.63 31.34 16.32
C GLY A 742 -4.49 32.31 15.13
N GLY A 743 -4.59 33.61 15.40
CA GLY A 743 -4.48 34.68 14.41
C GLY A 743 -3.14 35.43 14.47
N ALA A 744 -3.02 36.47 13.65
CA ALA A 744 -1.87 37.37 13.64
C ALA A 744 -2.29 38.84 13.47
N MET A 745 -1.55 39.78 14.07
CA MET A 745 -1.80 41.22 13.95
C MET A 745 -0.65 41.92 13.21
N ARG A 746 -0.96 42.85 12.31
CA ARG A 746 0.00 43.71 11.60
C ARG A 746 -0.48 45.16 11.61
N VAL A 747 0.44 46.10 11.42
CA VAL A 747 0.16 47.54 11.37
C VAL A 747 0.93 48.19 10.22
N THR A 748 0.32 49.17 9.56
CA THR A 748 0.99 50.15 8.69
C THR A 748 0.52 51.54 9.08
N SER A 749 1.41 52.51 9.17
CA SER A 749 1.07 53.89 9.55
C SER A 749 2.02 54.86 8.88
N GLU A 750 1.53 56.04 8.53
CA GLU A 750 2.35 57.15 8.05
C GLU A 750 1.93 58.44 8.77
N LEU A 751 2.93 59.16 9.29
CA LEU A 751 2.72 60.37 10.08
C LEU A 751 1.96 61.42 9.26
N GLY A 752 0.84 61.92 9.80
CA GLY A 752 -0.06 62.86 9.14
C GLY A 752 -1.01 62.26 8.09
N LYS A 753 -1.00 60.94 7.84
CA LYS A 753 -1.92 60.28 6.90
C LYS A 753 -2.81 59.19 7.50
N GLY A 754 -2.54 58.76 8.73
CA GLY A 754 -3.35 57.80 9.48
C GLY A 754 -2.71 56.43 9.66
N THR A 755 -3.44 55.52 10.29
CA THR A 755 -2.99 54.16 10.61
C THR A 755 -3.92 53.11 10.03
N THR A 756 -3.40 51.93 9.70
CA THR A 756 -4.17 50.73 9.34
C THR A 756 -3.66 49.54 10.13
N PHE A 757 -4.55 48.92 10.91
CA PHE A 757 -4.32 47.62 11.55
C PHE A 757 -4.94 46.50 10.70
N TYR A 758 -4.26 45.37 10.64
CA TYR A 758 -4.70 44.14 9.97
C TYR A 758 -4.77 43.03 11.02
N VAL A 759 -5.93 42.41 11.15
CA VAL A 759 -6.20 41.28 12.05
C VAL A 759 -6.50 40.06 11.20
N VAL A 760 -5.64 39.04 11.26
CA VAL A 760 -5.76 37.80 10.49
C VAL A 760 -6.35 36.72 11.39
N LEU A 761 -7.48 36.12 10.99
CA LEU A 761 -8.19 35.09 11.76
C LEU A 761 -8.33 33.77 10.96
N PRO A 762 -8.28 32.59 11.61
CA PRO A 762 -8.46 31.31 10.92
C PRO A 762 -9.92 31.07 10.51
N VAL A 763 -10.13 30.58 9.29
CA VAL A 763 -11.46 30.24 8.72
C VAL A 763 -11.76 28.75 8.90
N ASP A 764 -13.00 28.40 9.27
CA ASP A 764 -13.43 27.00 9.29
C ASP A 764 -13.57 26.43 7.87
N LYS A 765 -12.83 25.36 7.57
CA LYS A 765 -12.87 24.63 6.29
C LYS A 765 -14.19 23.87 6.07
N GLY A 766 -15.02 23.69 7.09
CA GLY A 766 -16.27 22.91 7.06
C GLY A 766 -17.58 23.70 6.88
N SER A 767 -17.53 24.96 6.45
CA SER A 767 -18.60 25.95 6.67
C SER A 767 -19.62 26.13 5.51
N ARG A 768 -19.26 25.91 4.24
CA ARG A 768 -20.17 26.10 3.08
C ARG A 768 -21.43 25.22 3.09
N LEU A 769 -21.43 24.09 3.79
CA LEU A 769 -22.53 23.11 3.77
C LEU A 769 -23.54 23.27 4.93
N ARG A 770 -23.22 24.10 5.93
CA ARG A 770 -24.04 24.29 7.14
C ARG A 770 -24.85 25.59 7.15
N ALA A 771 -24.33 26.66 6.54
CA ALA A 771 -25.06 27.93 6.39
C ALA A 771 -26.44 27.77 5.70
N MET A 772 -26.60 26.79 4.79
CA MET A 772 -27.88 26.46 4.15
C MET A 772 -28.92 25.77 5.04
N LYS A 773 -28.63 25.49 6.32
CA LYS A 773 -29.56 24.79 7.24
C LYS A 773 -30.09 25.63 8.40
N GLU A 774 -29.56 26.82 8.64
CA GLU A 774 -29.90 27.62 9.83
C GLU A 774 -30.94 28.73 9.55
N ASP A 775 -31.19 29.08 8.27
CA ASP A 775 -32.29 29.95 7.82
C ASP A 775 -33.71 29.39 8.12
N LEU A 776 -33.83 28.17 8.66
CA LEU A 776 -35.11 27.49 8.90
C LEU A 776 -35.60 27.52 10.37
N LYS A 777 -34.94 28.26 11.28
CA LYS A 777 -35.35 28.35 12.69
C LYS A 777 -35.19 29.74 13.31
N GLN A 778 -36.19 30.59 13.10
CA GLN A 778 -36.49 31.75 13.95
C GLN A 778 -37.92 31.67 14.48
N GLN A 779 -38.23 32.52 15.48
CA GLN A 779 -39.46 32.66 16.29
C GLN A 779 -39.40 31.84 17.62
N ASP A 780 -39.71 32.40 18.80
CA ASP A 780 -40.53 33.59 19.11
C ASP A 780 -39.92 34.61 20.11
N VAL A 781 -40.58 35.77 20.23
CA VAL A 781 -40.31 36.89 21.16
C VAL A 781 -41.58 37.21 21.95
N VAL A 782 -41.49 37.56 23.25
CA VAL A 782 -42.61 38.13 24.04
C VAL A 782 -42.12 39.25 24.98
N GLU A 783 -42.97 40.26 25.22
CA GLU A 783 -42.70 41.56 25.85
C GLU A 783 -42.90 41.59 27.40
N VAL A 784 -42.59 42.75 28.01
CA VAL A 784 -42.65 43.03 29.47
C VAL A 784 -43.66 44.16 29.78
N PRO A 785 -44.53 44.05 30.81
CA PRO A 785 -45.42 45.13 31.27
C PRO A 785 -44.96 45.88 32.54
N GLU A 786 -45.57 47.03 32.82
CA GLU A 786 -45.07 48.07 33.76
C GLU A 786 -45.59 48.05 35.22
N ARG A 787 -44.69 48.46 36.13
CA ARG A 787 -44.86 49.22 37.40
C ARG A 787 -46.22 49.26 38.15
N ARG A 788 -46.18 48.73 39.38
CA ARG A 788 -46.80 49.18 40.66
C ARG A 788 -46.03 48.48 41.82
N SER A 789 -45.96 48.94 43.08
CA SER A 789 -46.28 50.22 43.76
C SER A 789 -45.41 50.36 45.03
N LYS A 790 -45.63 51.36 45.92
CA LYS A 790 -44.79 51.57 47.14
C LYS A 790 -45.17 50.66 48.32
N GLU A 791 -44.40 49.60 48.53
CA GLU A 791 -44.29 48.91 49.82
C GLU A 791 -42.97 49.29 50.53
N ARG A 792 -42.94 49.28 51.87
CA ARG A 792 -41.71 49.53 52.65
C ARG A 792 -40.99 48.20 52.90
N TYR A 793 -40.04 47.87 52.04
CA TYR A 793 -39.23 46.67 52.20
C TYR A 793 -38.17 46.85 53.28
N ARG A 794 -38.00 45.81 54.10
CA ARG A 794 -36.95 45.71 55.13
C ARG A 794 -35.80 44.81 54.68
N ILE A 795 -34.57 45.29 54.85
CA ILE A 795 -33.32 44.67 54.41
C ILE A 795 -32.42 44.43 55.64
N LEU A 796 -31.70 43.31 55.66
CA LEU A 796 -30.65 43.02 56.64
C LEU A 796 -29.29 42.99 55.95
N VAL A 797 -28.29 43.67 56.52
CA VAL A 797 -26.90 43.65 56.05
C VAL A 797 -26.03 42.88 57.04
N ILE A 798 -25.43 41.77 56.60
CA ILE A 798 -24.55 40.92 57.40
C ILE A 798 -23.15 40.92 56.78
N ASP A 799 -22.25 41.68 57.41
CA ASP A 799 -20.86 41.89 56.96
C ASP A 799 -20.02 42.30 58.18
N ASP A 800 -18.87 41.64 58.41
CA ASP A 800 -18.00 41.91 59.56
C ASP A 800 -17.14 43.18 59.40
N GLU A 801 -17.02 43.68 58.17
CA GLU A 801 -16.40 44.96 57.86
C GLU A 801 -17.32 46.12 58.26
N ARG A 802 -17.31 46.45 59.57
CA ARG A 802 -18.19 47.46 60.22
C ARG A 802 -18.41 48.72 59.38
N ILE A 803 -17.34 49.32 58.84
CA ILE A 803 -17.40 50.56 58.06
C ILE A 803 -18.22 50.36 56.77
N LEU A 804 -18.03 49.26 56.05
CA LEU A 804 -18.79 48.94 54.84
C LEU A 804 -20.25 48.60 55.18
N ASN A 805 -20.48 47.89 56.29
CA ASN A 805 -21.81 47.57 56.79
C ASN A 805 -22.62 48.85 57.11
N ASP A 806 -22.02 49.78 57.87
CA ASP A 806 -22.64 51.07 58.22
C ASP A 806 -22.91 51.93 56.97
N MET A 807 -21.96 52.01 56.03
CA MET A 807 -22.16 52.74 54.77
C MET A 807 -23.29 52.14 53.90
N LEU A 808 -23.40 50.81 53.84
CA LEU A 808 -24.50 50.12 53.17
C LEU A 808 -25.84 50.38 53.86
N GLN A 809 -25.89 50.32 55.20
CA GLN A 809 -27.10 50.64 55.96
C GLN A 809 -27.58 52.06 55.68
N ASP A 810 -26.69 53.06 55.76
CA ASP A 810 -27.05 54.46 55.58
C ASP A 810 -27.44 54.79 54.13
N GLY A 811 -26.73 54.24 53.14
CA GLY A 811 -27.10 54.35 51.73
C GLY A 811 -28.48 53.76 51.44
N LEU A 812 -28.77 52.56 51.97
CA LEU A 812 -30.05 51.88 51.75
C LEU A 812 -31.22 52.55 52.51
N ARG A 813 -30.98 53.11 53.69
CA ARG A 813 -31.94 53.98 54.39
C ARG A 813 -32.22 55.25 53.58
N GLY A 814 -31.19 55.87 53.01
CA GLY A 814 -31.31 57.01 52.09
C GLY A 814 -32.12 56.69 50.83
N ALA A 815 -32.05 55.46 50.32
CA ALA A 815 -32.86 54.96 49.22
C ALA A 815 -34.32 54.63 49.60
N GLY A 816 -34.70 54.73 50.88
CA GLY A 816 -36.07 54.57 51.37
C GLY A 816 -36.43 53.17 51.90
N PHE A 817 -35.44 52.29 52.10
CA PHE A 817 -35.63 50.98 52.74
C PHE A 817 -35.56 51.08 54.26
N GLU A 818 -36.23 50.15 54.96
CA GLU A 818 -35.94 49.91 56.38
C GLU A 818 -34.72 48.99 56.46
N VAL A 819 -33.68 49.35 57.21
CA VAL A 819 -32.41 48.60 57.18
C VAL A 819 -31.87 48.38 58.57
N ASP A 820 -31.63 47.11 58.89
CA ASP A 820 -30.92 46.65 60.07
C ASP A 820 -29.55 46.07 59.66
N GLY A 821 -28.54 46.18 60.53
CA GLY A 821 -27.20 45.65 60.31
C GLY A 821 -26.81 44.63 61.36
N ALA A 822 -25.97 43.67 60.99
CA ALA A 822 -25.35 42.67 61.86
C ALA A 822 -23.88 42.47 61.46
N TYR A 823 -22.99 42.34 62.45
CA TYR A 823 -21.53 42.32 62.25
C TYR A 823 -20.93 40.90 62.34
N ASP A 824 -21.73 39.88 62.62
CA ASP A 824 -21.36 38.48 62.41
C ASP A 824 -22.59 37.61 62.06
N GLY A 825 -22.35 36.40 61.57
CA GLY A 825 -23.41 35.46 61.20
C GLY A 825 -24.27 34.95 62.35
N VAL A 826 -23.86 35.13 63.61
CA VAL A 826 -24.64 34.77 64.80
C VAL A 826 -25.63 35.87 65.13
N GLU A 827 -25.18 37.13 65.09
CA GLU A 827 -26.04 38.32 65.22
C GLU A 827 -27.09 38.36 64.11
N GLY A 828 -26.69 38.10 62.86
CA GLY A 828 -27.62 38.06 61.71
C GLY A 828 -28.71 37.00 61.87
N ILE A 829 -28.35 35.77 62.26
CA ILE A 829 -29.32 34.69 62.57
C ILE A 829 -30.21 35.07 63.76
N GLY A 830 -29.66 35.74 64.77
CA GLY A 830 -30.43 36.27 65.90
C GLY A 830 -31.53 37.21 65.41
N GLN A 831 -31.18 38.20 64.59
CA GLN A 831 -32.14 39.18 64.07
C GLN A 831 -33.21 38.52 63.17
N LEU A 832 -32.83 37.57 62.31
CA LEU A 832 -33.76 36.82 61.44
C LEU A 832 -34.85 36.06 62.23
N ARG A 833 -34.59 35.68 63.48
CA ARG A 833 -35.58 35.02 64.36
C ARG A 833 -36.57 35.98 65.02
N PHE A 834 -36.25 37.28 65.12
CA PHE A 834 -37.07 38.28 65.81
C PHE A 834 -37.74 39.30 64.87
N LYS A 835 -37.24 39.45 63.64
CA LYS A 835 -37.75 40.40 62.64
C LYS A 835 -37.88 39.73 61.28
N GLN A 836 -38.92 40.08 60.53
CA GLN A 836 -39.07 39.67 59.14
C GLN A 836 -38.29 40.61 58.21
N TYR A 837 -37.58 40.02 57.26
CA TYR A 837 -36.80 40.70 56.23
C TYR A 837 -37.23 40.23 54.84
N HIS A 838 -36.94 41.04 53.83
CA HIS A 838 -37.29 40.76 52.43
C HIS A 838 -36.06 40.39 51.61
N VAL A 839 -34.96 41.10 51.86
CA VAL A 839 -33.65 40.86 51.27
C VAL A 839 -32.59 40.81 52.38
N VAL A 840 -31.62 39.91 52.25
CA VAL A 840 -30.42 39.85 53.08
C VAL A 840 -29.20 40.06 52.18
N LEU A 841 -28.38 41.08 52.48
CA LEU A 841 -27.02 41.18 51.97
C LEU A 841 -26.09 40.41 52.91
N LEU A 842 -25.25 39.53 52.38
CA LEU A 842 -24.48 38.58 53.19
C LEU A 842 -23.06 38.39 52.64
N ASP A 843 -22.02 38.75 53.40
CA ASP A 843 -20.65 38.33 53.07
C ASP A 843 -20.50 36.81 53.30
N ILE A 844 -19.69 36.17 52.45
CA ILE A 844 -19.29 34.76 52.64
C ILE A 844 -18.29 34.63 53.79
N ARG A 845 -17.26 35.50 53.85
CA ARG A 845 -16.04 35.27 54.65
C ARG A 845 -16.04 36.04 55.97
N MET A 846 -16.99 35.72 56.83
CA MET A 846 -17.10 36.31 58.17
C MET A 846 -16.48 35.43 59.28
N PRO A 847 -15.95 36.02 60.37
CA PRO A 847 -15.57 35.30 61.58
C PRO A 847 -16.77 34.62 62.28
N ARG A 848 -16.47 33.65 63.15
CA ARG A 848 -17.42 32.86 63.99
C ARG A 848 -18.38 31.94 63.25
N LYS A 849 -19.02 32.39 62.17
CA LYS A 849 -19.97 31.58 61.38
C LYS A 849 -19.92 31.95 59.90
N ASP A 850 -19.63 30.95 59.06
CA ASP A 850 -19.49 31.08 57.60
C ASP A 850 -20.80 31.55 56.95
N GLY A 851 -20.72 32.49 56.01
CA GLY A 851 -21.87 32.99 55.25
C GLY A 851 -22.60 31.89 54.47
N LEU A 852 -21.92 30.80 54.09
CA LEU A 852 -22.60 29.64 53.49
C LEU A 852 -23.50 28.86 54.47
N GLU A 853 -23.20 28.90 55.78
CA GLU A 853 -24.08 28.33 56.81
C GLU A 853 -25.27 29.26 57.09
N VAL A 854 -25.05 30.57 57.04
CA VAL A 854 -26.13 31.57 57.18
C VAL A 854 -27.09 31.51 55.98
N LEU A 855 -26.58 31.40 54.74
CA LEU A 855 -27.39 31.20 53.54
C LEU A 855 -28.25 29.94 53.65
N ARG A 856 -27.67 28.83 54.10
CA ARG A 856 -28.38 27.56 54.27
C ARG A 856 -29.49 27.68 55.32
N PHE A 857 -29.17 28.24 56.49
CA PHE A 857 -30.15 28.50 57.54
C PHE A 857 -31.31 29.37 57.06
N ILE A 858 -31.05 30.44 56.30
CA ILE A 858 -32.11 31.28 55.71
C ILE A 858 -32.97 30.46 54.75
N LYS A 859 -32.37 29.64 53.88
CA LYS A 859 -33.13 28.86 52.88
C LYS A 859 -33.89 27.66 53.46
N GLU A 860 -33.48 27.15 54.62
CA GLU A 860 -34.18 26.09 55.37
C GLU A 860 -35.34 26.64 56.22
N GLU A 861 -35.14 27.75 56.94
CA GLU A 861 -36.14 28.27 57.92
C GLU A 861 -37.00 29.43 57.37
N PHE A 862 -36.49 30.18 56.38
CA PHE A 862 -37.11 31.39 55.83
C PHE A 862 -36.98 31.46 54.29
N PRO A 863 -37.50 30.48 53.54
CA PRO A 863 -37.23 30.32 52.10
C PRO A 863 -37.56 31.56 51.26
N ASP A 864 -38.60 32.31 51.63
CA ASP A 864 -39.11 33.52 50.95
C ASP A 864 -38.16 34.74 51.01
N ILE A 865 -37.11 34.68 51.84
CA ILE A 865 -36.11 35.75 51.95
C ILE A 865 -35.12 35.63 50.79
N GLN A 866 -34.97 36.71 50.02
CA GLN A 866 -33.98 36.73 48.93
C GLN A 866 -32.60 37.07 49.49
N VAL A 867 -31.60 36.21 49.21
CA VAL A 867 -30.24 36.39 49.73
C VAL A 867 -29.32 36.81 48.60
N ILE A 868 -28.69 37.98 48.73
CA ILE A 868 -27.67 38.49 47.82
C ILE A 868 -26.32 38.32 48.51
N ILE A 869 -25.47 37.49 47.93
CA ILE A 869 -24.14 37.22 48.43
C ILE A 869 -23.19 38.35 48.02
N VAL A 870 -22.30 38.75 48.90
CA VAL A 870 -21.26 39.76 48.66
C VAL A 870 -19.89 39.09 48.89
N THR A 871 -18.91 39.28 47.99
CA THR A 871 -17.62 38.58 48.10
C THR A 871 -16.45 39.29 47.42
N GLY A 872 -15.29 39.37 48.07
CA GLY A 872 -14.10 40.02 47.50
C GLY A 872 -13.27 39.15 46.55
N LEU A 873 -13.22 37.83 46.77
CA LEU A 873 -12.58 36.88 45.84
C LEU A 873 -13.41 35.60 45.79
N ALA A 874 -14.20 35.46 44.73
CA ALA A 874 -14.85 34.22 44.32
C ALA A 874 -14.57 33.95 42.83
N SER A 875 -14.31 32.69 42.51
CA SER A 875 -14.22 32.16 41.16
C SER A 875 -15.59 32.06 40.50
N LYS A 876 -15.62 31.93 39.16
CA LYS A 876 -16.88 31.67 38.42
C LYS A 876 -17.57 30.37 38.85
N GLN A 877 -16.83 29.43 39.47
CA GLN A 877 -17.38 28.18 39.99
C GLN A 877 -18.08 28.42 41.34
N GLU A 878 -17.41 29.09 42.28
CA GLU A 878 -17.99 29.44 43.60
C GLU A 878 -19.25 30.33 43.47
N ILE A 879 -19.27 31.25 42.49
CA ILE A 879 -20.45 32.06 42.16
C ILE A 879 -21.62 31.18 41.68
N LYS A 880 -21.36 30.20 40.81
CA LYS A 880 -22.39 29.24 40.36
C LYS A 880 -22.88 28.36 41.51
N ASP A 881 -21.96 27.91 42.37
CA ASP A 881 -22.30 27.01 43.46
C ASP A 881 -22.98 27.72 44.64
N THR A 882 -22.84 29.05 44.79
CA THR A 882 -23.68 29.85 45.71
C THR A 882 -25.09 30.04 45.19
N VAL A 883 -25.26 30.33 43.89
CA VAL A 883 -26.61 30.42 43.28
C VAL A 883 -27.34 29.07 43.34
N LYS A 884 -26.66 27.94 43.05
CA LYS A 884 -27.23 26.59 43.25
C LYS A 884 -27.66 26.30 44.68
N LYS A 885 -27.07 26.97 45.69
CA LYS A 885 -27.41 26.84 47.11
C LYS A 885 -28.54 27.78 47.55
N GLY A 886 -29.23 28.43 46.61
CA GLY A 886 -30.42 29.24 46.86
C GLY A 886 -30.19 30.74 47.04
N ALA A 887 -28.98 31.25 46.74
CA ALA A 887 -28.74 32.69 46.66
C ALA A 887 -29.36 33.27 45.38
N PHE A 888 -30.00 34.43 45.49
CA PHE A 888 -30.62 35.14 44.36
C PHE A 888 -29.56 35.70 43.40
N ALA A 889 -28.52 36.33 43.94
CA ALA A 889 -27.45 36.94 43.19
C ALA A 889 -26.14 36.94 43.99
N CYS A 890 -25.02 37.21 43.30
CA CYS A 890 -23.70 37.35 43.91
C CYS A 890 -23.01 38.60 43.37
N LEU A 891 -22.66 39.51 44.27
CA LEU A 891 -21.97 40.78 44.01
C LEU A 891 -20.51 40.68 44.43
N LYS A 892 -19.61 41.12 43.55
CA LYS A 892 -18.16 41.07 43.79
C LYS A 892 -17.68 42.41 44.36
N LYS A 893 -16.92 42.42 45.46
CA LYS A 893 -16.20 43.63 45.95
C LYS A 893 -14.98 43.91 45.03
N PRO A 894 -14.68 45.18 44.66
CA PRO A 894 -15.46 46.38 44.87
C PRO A 894 -16.70 46.44 43.95
N PHE A 895 -17.77 47.06 44.44
CA PHE A 895 -19.03 47.26 43.73
C PHE A 895 -19.49 48.72 43.85
N MET A 896 -20.23 49.21 42.85
CA MET A 896 -20.92 50.50 42.92
C MET A 896 -22.26 50.36 43.64
N PHE A 897 -22.68 51.40 44.37
CA PHE A 897 -23.88 51.37 45.19
C PHE A 897 -25.17 51.24 44.35
N GLU A 898 -25.19 51.83 43.16
CA GLU A 898 -26.28 51.71 42.17
C GLU A 898 -26.55 50.25 41.80
N LYS A 899 -25.49 49.43 41.69
CA LYS A 899 -25.60 48.00 41.36
C LYS A 899 -26.15 47.18 42.51
N VAL A 900 -25.87 47.59 43.76
CA VAL A 900 -26.49 47.01 44.96
C VAL A 900 -27.99 47.30 44.95
N LEU A 901 -28.39 48.56 44.69
CA LEU A 901 -29.80 48.96 44.56
C LEU A 901 -30.52 48.22 43.42
N GLU A 902 -29.91 48.13 42.23
CA GLU A 902 -30.46 47.38 41.09
C GLU A 902 -30.73 45.91 41.47
N THR A 903 -29.75 45.25 42.09
CA THR A 903 -29.86 43.83 42.47
C THR A 903 -30.92 43.61 43.55
N ILE A 904 -31.04 44.53 44.52
CA ILE A 904 -32.08 44.53 45.55
C ILE A 904 -33.48 44.70 44.92
N ASN A 905 -33.64 45.66 44.01
CA ASN A 905 -34.92 45.88 43.33
C ASN A 905 -35.32 44.67 42.48
N ASN A 906 -34.36 44.03 41.79
CA ASN A 906 -34.61 42.80 41.04
C ASN A 906 -34.99 41.63 41.96
N ALA A 907 -34.36 41.50 43.14
CA ALA A 907 -34.71 40.49 44.15
C ALA A 907 -36.13 40.68 44.69
N LEU A 908 -36.50 41.94 44.97
CA LEU A 908 -37.85 42.30 45.43
C LEU A 908 -38.90 42.07 44.33
N ALA A 909 -38.61 42.40 43.08
CA ALA A 909 -39.50 42.15 41.94
C ALA A 909 -39.73 40.65 41.70
N ALA A 910 -38.68 39.83 41.75
CA ALA A 910 -38.78 38.39 41.57
C ALA A 910 -39.66 37.70 42.61
N ARG A 911 -39.71 38.23 43.85
CA ARG A 911 -40.57 37.70 44.93
C ARG A 911 -42.07 37.95 44.69
N HIS A 912 -42.44 38.92 43.87
CA HIS A 912 -43.83 39.24 43.53
C HIS A 912 -44.34 38.52 42.26
N GLY A 913 -43.51 37.72 41.60
CA GLY A 913 -43.85 37.01 40.36
C GLY A 913 -44.50 35.64 40.51
N ASP A 914 -44.60 35.11 41.75
CA ASP A 914 -45.10 33.76 42.08
C ASP A 914 -46.42 33.79 42.89
N GLN A 915 -47.32 34.75 42.61
CA GLN A 915 -48.71 34.80 43.13
C GLN A 915 -49.75 34.87 42.00
#